data_AF-A0A9W6RJL4-F1
#
_entry.id   AF-A0A9W6RJL4-F1
#
_cell.length_a   1.000
_cell.length_b   1.000
_cell.length_c   1.000
_cell.angle_alpha   90.00
_cell.angle_beta   90.00
_cell.angle_gamma   90.00
#
_symmetry.space_group_name_H-M   'P 1'
#
loop_
_entity.id
_entity.type
_entity.pdbx_description
1 polymer ?
#
loop_
_entity_poly.entity_id
_entity_poly.type
_entity_poly.pdbx_seq_one_letter_code
_entity_poly.pdbx_strand_id
1 'polypeptide(L)'
;MSVVAPEPTDERDRRDPGEARAGVFLARLTVAPALLLVCWLAVALPLLMAGVFTPLPAIASFVPVAALVLTFGLRAVRPSGARWGSWWTVGGLLAVTVAFCVMQLLTFSEQIVVRRDPASYFNFATWLAGHGSLPIHPALGPFGGADPALSFGSPAFYQRGGVLWPQFMAGTPMILAPVGRLAGPYAMLAAMPVIGALAVLSFGGLTARLVGPRWAPAGALLLALVWPMMMISRSIYSETAALVLVCGGLALAIDAVRANRRLTALLGGLALGLTILVRIDGLRDVLPVVAYAGLLVALRRRTGPALFAGLVVGVGAGVLEGYTLSQPYLHYVRASLVPLLYIGGAVLVATAVAVVVVRRWGLPRLDRFRLPDLALAAVFAVMAFFAARPSLQTVRRVPHNPDDEANASFIAALQKSLRLPADPYRQYSELSLHWVTWYIGVPAVLLATIGAGLLLRKLLLRRRTDWLLPYAVIAWTTVTTLWRPGITPDHPWASRRLIVVVLPGLLLFALWMMAWAVRSVRRLGYGPQIAGGTAVVGVLLVLVPTVLTSTGMMFTPTEQGEVAQARSMCRSIGPRATVLIIERVTADRFTQLVRGTCGVPSGRIRVRPGSNTAASEDVERISEKVVAAGRRPVLLGANSVDVAPYGTARRVYHVSTRRDSSSLVAAPHGTWSLAINVWMAVPVYAG
;
A
#
# COMPACT_ATOMS: atom_id res chain seq x y z
N MET A 1 -42.64 -15.50 -0.93
CA MET A 1 -42.55 -15.63 0.54
C MET A 1 -43.42 -16.81 0.90
N SER A 2 -42.83 -17.89 1.39
CA SER A 2 -43.50 -19.04 1.98
C SER A 2 -42.67 -19.44 3.19
N VAL A 3 -43.36 -19.59 4.31
CA VAL A 3 -42.84 -19.68 5.68
C VAL A 3 -42.08 -21.00 5.86
N VAL A 4 -40.82 -20.91 6.27
CA VAL A 4 -40.05 -22.04 6.80
C VAL A 4 -40.31 -22.06 8.30
N ALA A 5 -40.81 -23.19 8.81
CA ALA A 5 -41.04 -23.40 10.24
C ALA A 5 -39.74 -23.22 11.05
N PRO A 6 -39.80 -22.71 12.30
CA PRO A 6 -38.63 -22.61 13.15
C PRO A 6 -38.16 -24.01 13.56
N GLU A 7 -36.89 -24.33 13.32
CA GLU A 7 -36.21 -25.43 14.02
C GLU A 7 -36.29 -25.20 15.54
N PRO A 8 -36.46 -26.26 16.35
CA PRO A 8 -36.54 -26.14 17.80
C PRO A 8 -35.23 -25.54 18.33
N THR A 9 -35.35 -24.41 19.02
CA THR A 9 -34.24 -23.76 19.72
C THR A 9 -33.78 -24.65 20.87
N ASP A 10 -32.71 -25.41 20.64
CA ASP A 10 -31.98 -26.17 21.65
C ASP A 10 -31.59 -25.24 22.83
N GLU A 11 -31.96 -25.63 24.05
CA GLU A 11 -31.79 -24.90 25.33
C GLU A 11 -30.31 -24.70 25.75
N ARG A 12 -29.35 -24.82 24.82
CA ARG A 12 -27.91 -24.64 25.04
C ARG A 12 -27.38 -23.23 24.81
N ASP A 13 -28.21 -22.23 24.50
CA ASP A 13 -27.77 -20.84 24.21
C ASP A 13 -27.67 -19.93 25.46
N ARG A 14 -27.31 -20.47 26.63
CA ARG A 14 -26.80 -19.65 27.74
C ARG A 14 -25.41 -19.14 27.36
N ARG A 15 -25.37 -17.96 26.76
CA ARG A 15 -24.11 -17.25 26.41
C ARG A 15 -23.30 -17.01 27.67
N ASP A 16 -22.06 -17.50 27.70
CA ASP A 16 -21.10 -17.06 28.70
C ASP A 16 -20.88 -15.54 28.54
N PRO A 17 -21.18 -14.71 29.57
CA PRO A 17 -20.95 -13.27 29.54
C PRO A 17 -19.50 -12.89 29.22
N GLY A 18 -18.53 -13.77 29.50
CA GLY A 18 -17.12 -13.61 29.15
C GLY A 18 -16.86 -13.68 27.65
N GLU A 19 -17.40 -14.70 26.96
CA GLU A 19 -17.27 -14.86 25.50
C GLU A 19 -17.96 -13.72 24.74
N ALA A 20 -19.12 -13.26 25.21
CA ALA A 20 -19.81 -12.13 24.59
C ALA A 20 -18.99 -10.82 24.68
N ARG A 21 -18.31 -10.58 25.81
CA ARG A 21 -17.45 -9.41 26.01
C ARG A 21 -16.18 -9.47 25.14
N ALA A 22 -15.52 -10.62 25.10
CA ALA A 22 -14.32 -10.83 24.27
C ALA A 22 -14.62 -10.59 22.78
N GLY A 23 -15.77 -11.05 22.30
CA GLY A 23 -16.21 -10.83 20.92
C GLY A 23 -16.43 -9.38 20.54
N VAL A 24 -17.11 -8.61 21.40
CA VAL A 24 -17.32 -7.17 21.19
C VAL A 24 -15.98 -6.43 21.20
N PHE A 25 -15.10 -6.78 22.14
CA PHE A 25 -13.76 -6.20 22.23
C PHE A 25 -12.96 -6.46 20.95
N LEU A 26 -12.88 -7.72 20.49
CA LEU A 26 -12.21 -8.10 19.25
C LEU A 26 -12.76 -7.34 18.03
N ALA A 27 -14.09 -7.25 17.92
CA ALA A 27 -14.76 -6.56 16.82
C ALA A 27 -14.36 -5.09 16.74
N ARG A 28 -14.35 -4.39 17.89
CA ARG A 28 -14.00 -2.97 18.01
C ARG A 28 -12.52 -2.72 17.81
N LEU A 29 -11.68 -3.50 18.48
CA LEU A 29 -10.22 -3.43 18.39
C LEU A 29 -9.74 -3.51 16.94
N THR A 30 -10.34 -4.39 16.14
CA THR A 30 -9.89 -4.65 14.77
C THR A 30 -10.39 -3.65 13.72
N VAL A 31 -11.35 -2.78 14.05
CA VAL A 31 -11.78 -1.67 13.15
C VAL A 31 -11.28 -0.31 13.61
N ALA A 32 -10.84 -0.18 14.87
CA ALA A 32 -10.31 1.06 15.42
C ALA A 32 -9.18 1.66 14.57
N PRO A 33 -8.22 0.88 14.01
CA PRO A 33 -7.17 1.45 13.17
C PRO A 33 -7.71 2.16 11.92
N ALA A 34 -8.68 1.56 11.23
CA ALA A 34 -9.30 2.17 10.06
C ALA A 34 -10.10 3.43 10.44
N LEU A 35 -10.83 3.41 11.56
CA LEU A 35 -11.53 4.60 12.05
C LEU A 35 -10.57 5.75 12.41
N LEU A 36 -9.44 5.44 13.06
CA LEU A 36 -8.41 6.43 13.37
C LEU A 36 -7.81 7.04 12.10
N LEU A 37 -7.48 6.22 11.09
CA LEU A 37 -6.99 6.72 9.80
C LEU A 37 -8.04 7.56 9.08
N VAL A 38 -9.32 7.15 9.08
CA VAL A 38 -10.42 7.94 8.52
C VAL A 38 -10.50 9.31 9.19
N CYS A 39 -10.47 9.36 10.53
CA CYS A 39 -10.52 10.62 11.27
C CYS A 39 -9.32 11.51 10.96
N TRP A 40 -8.13 10.92 10.95
CA TRP A 40 -6.90 11.65 10.67
C TRP A 40 -6.91 12.24 9.26
N LEU A 41 -7.22 11.45 8.24
CA LEU A 41 -7.23 11.89 6.84
C LEU A 41 -8.35 12.92 6.57
N ALA A 42 -9.51 12.78 7.21
CA ALA A 42 -10.61 13.74 7.10
C ALA A 42 -10.25 15.13 7.64
N VAL A 43 -9.32 15.21 8.60
CA VAL A 43 -8.81 16.46 9.18
C VAL A 43 -7.56 16.96 8.46
N ALA A 44 -6.61 16.07 8.19
CA ALA A 44 -5.31 16.41 7.62
C ALA A 44 -5.43 16.98 6.21
N LEU A 45 -6.30 16.42 5.37
CA LEU A 45 -6.45 16.88 3.99
C LEU A 45 -6.93 18.34 3.90
N PRO A 46 -8.03 18.76 4.56
CA PRO A 46 -8.43 20.17 4.56
C PRO A 46 -7.34 21.11 5.07
N LEU A 47 -6.62 20.74 6.14
CA LEU A 47 -5.52 21.54 6.68
C LEU A 47 -4.36 21.67 5.68
N LEU A 48 -4.04 20.59 4.95
CA LEU A 48 -3.00 20.61 3.93
C LEU A 48 -3.42 21.47 2.75
N MET A 49 -4.67 21.36 2.30
CA MET A 49 -5.22 22.20 1.23
C MET A 49 -5.24 23.68 1.60
N ALA A 50 -5.47 23.99 2.88
CA ALA A 50 -5.40 25.36 3.40
C ALA A 50 -3.96 25.84 3.67
N GLY A 51 -2.94 25.00 3.46
CA GLY A 51 -1.53 25.35 3.70
C GLY A 51 -1.15 25.52 5.17
N VAL A 52 -1.98 25.03 6.10
CA VAL A 52 -1.81 25.19 7.56
C VAL A 52 -1.66 23.85 8.28
N PHE A 53 -1.21 22.80 7.57
CA PHE A 53 -1.03 21.46 8.12
C PHE A 53 0.19 21.40 9.06
N THR A 54 0.00 21.95 10.25
CA THR A 54 0.95 21.91 11.36
C THR A 54 0.40 21.03 12.48
N PRO A 55 1.25 20.51 13.39
CA PRO A 55 0.79 19.57 14.41
C PRO A 55 -0.33 20.09 15.30
N LEU A 56 -0.29 21.39 15.65
CA LEU A 56 -1.25 21.96 16.59
C LEU A 56 -2.69 21.99 16.03
N PRO A 57 -2.97 22.63 14.87
CA PRO A 57 -4.28 22.53 14.21
C PRO A 57 -4.70 21.08 13.91
N ALA A 58 -3.75 20.25 13.49
CA ALA A 58 -4.04 18.86 13.14
C ALA A 58 -4.47 18.03 14.35
N ILE A 59 -3.75 18.10 15.47
CA ILE A 59 -4.09 17.40 16.71
C ILE A 59 -5.36 17.98 17.34
N ALA A 60 -5.47 19.32 17.41
CA ALA A 60 -6.63 19.99 17.98
C ALA A 60 -7.93 19.64 17.25
N SER A 61 -7.88 19.47 15.93
CA SER A 61 -9.02 19.05 15.12
C SER A 61 -9.23 17.52 15.14
N PHE A 62 -8.15 16.74 15.18
CA PHE A 62 -8.22 15.28 15.19
C PHE A 62 -8.85 14.72 16.47
N VAL A 63 -8.44 15.21 17.65
CA VAL A 63 -8.91 14.69 18.95
C VAL A 63 -10.45 14.69 19.07
N PRO A 64 -11.18 15.80 18.84
CA PRO A 64 -12.64 15.81 18.94
C PRO A 64 -13.31 14.95 17.87
N VAL A 65 -12.79 14.94 16.63
CA VAL A 65 -13.30 14.10 15.53
C VAL A 65 -13.13 12.62 15.86
N ALA A 66 -11.94 12.22 16.33
CA ALA A 66 -11.63 10.87 16.74
C ALA A 66 -12.48 10.45 17.94
N ALA A 67 -12.63 11.30 18.97
CA ALA A 67 -13.48 11.03 20.12
C ALA A 67 -14.94 10.75 19.69
N LEU A 68 -15.49 11.59 18.80
CA LEU A 68 -16.85 11.44 18.28
C LEU A 68 -17.00 10.16 17.45
N VAL A 69 -16.13 9.95 16.45
CA VAL A 69 -16.20 8.81 15.54
C VAL A 69 -15.92 7.49 16.26
N LEU A 70 -14.95 7.43 17.17
CA LEU A 70 -14.70 6.22 17.95
C LEU A 70 -15.86 5.93 18.90
N THR A 71 -16.43 6.95 19.55
CA THR A 71 -17.56 6.76 20.46
C THR A 71 -18.77 6.21 19.71
N PHE A 72 -19.21 6.87 18.63
CA PHE A 72 -20.41 6.45 17.90
C PHE A 72 -20.15 5.26 16.96
N GLY A 73 -19.00 5.23 16.30
CA GLY A 73 -18.59 4.16 15.39
C GLY A 73 -18.40 2.83 16.12
N LEU A 74 -17.63 2.80 17.22
CA LEU A 74 -17.41 1.56 17.97
C LEU A 74 -18.67 1.10 18.71
N ARG A 75 -19.54 2.02 19.17
CA ARG A 75 -20.85 1.65 19.74
C ARG A 75 -21.77 1.03 18.69
N ALA A 76 -21.67 1.45 17.44
CA ALA A 76 -22.47 0.92 16.33
C ALA A 76 -21.98 -0.45 15.84
N VAL A 77 -20.72 -0.81 16.10
CA VAL A 77 -20.19 -2.16 15.85
C VAL A 77 -20.78 -3.12 16.87
N ARG A 78 -21.69 -3.97 16.39
CA ARG A 78 -22.30 -5.05 17.18
C ARG A 78 -22.05 -6.40 16.51
N PRO A 79 -21.32 -7.31 17.16
CA PRO A 79 -21.21 -8.67 16.66
C PRO A 79 -22.58 -9.37 16.67
N SER A 80 -22.93 -10.05 15.58
CA SER A 80 -24.17 -10.83 15.48
C SER A 80 -23.88 -12.34 15.58
N GLY A 81 -24.46 -13.02 16.58
CA GLY A 81 -24.65 -14.49 16.65
C GLY A 81 -23.43 -15.39 16.91
N ALA A 82 -23.62 -16.40 17.78
CA ALA A 82 -22.79 -17.56 18.20
C ALA A 82 -21.26 -17.38 18.36
N ARG A 83 -20.78 -17.48 19.61
CA ARG A 83 -19.37 -17.63 20.05
C ARG A 83 -18.38 -16.73 19.31
N TRP A 84 -18.58 -15.42 19.40
CA TRP A 84 -17.58 -14.45 18.95
C TRP A 84 -16.38 -14.47 19.90
N GLY A 85 -15.41 -15.34 19.65
CA GLY A 85 -14.06 -15.29 20.23
C GLY A 85 -13.99 -15.55 21.73
N SER A 86 -13.03 -16.38 22.14
CA SER A 86 -12.60 -16.41 23.53
C SER A 86 -11.51 -15.37 23.74
N TRP A 87 -11.17 -15.06 25.00
CA TRP A 87 -9.99 -14.24 25.31
C TRP A 87 -8.69 -14.83 24.73
N TRP A 88 -8.63 -16.15 24.49
CA TRP A 88 -7.55 -16.77 23.74
C TRP A 88 -7.46 -16.27 22.29
N THR A 89 -8.60 -16.05 21.61
CA THR A 89 -8.60 -15.48 20.25
C THR A 89 -8.06 -14.05 20.25
N VAL A 90 -8.50 -13.24 21.22
CA VAL A 90 -8.02 -11.87 21.39
C VAL A 90 -6.52 -11.87 21.68
N GLY A 91 -6.09 -12.65 22.67
CA GLY A 91 -4.69 -12.80 23.05
C GLY A 91 -3.82 -13.31 21.92
N GLY A 92 -4.26 -14.33 21.18
CA GLY A 92 -3.53 -14.88 20.04
C GLY A 92 -3.39 -13.88 18.89
N LEU A 93 -4.45 -13.13 18.56
CA LEU A 93 -4.37 -12.09 17.52
C LEU A 93 -3.45 -10.93 17.95
N LEU A 94 -3.55 -10.48 19.20
CA LEU A 94 -2.68 -9.46 19.76
C LEU A 94 -1.23 -9.93 19.82
N ALA A 95 -0.98 -11.17 20.23
CA ALA A 95 0.36 -11.75 20.27
C ALA A 95 1.01 -11.76 18.88
N VAL A 96 0.30 -12.21 17.83
CA VAL A 96 0.80 -12.16 16.45
C VAL A 96 1.06 -10.72 16.00
N THR A 97 0.11 -9.81 16.29
CA THR A 97 0.22 -8.39 15.92
C THR A 97 1.44 -7.72 16.57
N VAL A 98 1.64 -7.94 17.87
CA VAL A 98 2.74 -7.37 18.65
C VAL A 98 4.06 -8.02 18.24
N ALA A 99 4.12 -9.35 18.10
CA ALA A 99 5.32 -10.05 17.65
C ALA A 99 5.75 -9.57 16.26
N PHE A 100 4.81 -9.41 15.33
CA PHE A 100 5.08 -8.82 14.02
C PHE A 100 5.59 -7.39 14.14
N CYS A 101 4.95 -6.53 14.94
CA CYS A 101 5.39 -5.16 15.16
C CYS A 101 6.83 -5.10 15.67
N VAL A 102 7.15 -5.87 16.71
CA VAL A 102 8.49 -5.94 17.32
C VAL A 102 9.51 -6.42 16.28
N MET A 103 9.22 -7.52 15.58
CA MET A 103 10.11 -8.04 14.53
C MET A 103 10.36 -6.99 13.45
N GLN A 104 9.33 -6.25 13.02
CA GLN A 104 9.49 -5.20 12.02
C GLN A 104 10.22 -3.97 12.55
N LEU A 105 10.07 -3.62 13.82
CA LEU A 105 10.83 -2.54 14.48
C LEU A 105 12.31 -2.92 14.67
N LEU A 106 12.63 -4.20 14.79
CA LEU A 106 14.03 -4.67 14.84
C LEU A 106 14.69 -4.71 13.45
N THR A 107 13.90 -4.66 12.37
CA THR A 107 14.37 -4.87 11.00
C THR A 107 13.97 -3.77 10.03
N PHE A 108 13.48 -2.62 10.51
CA PHE A 108 13.02 -1.53 9.64
C PHE A 108 14.19 -1.00 8.80
N SER A 109 13.85 -0.57 7.59
CA SER A 109 14.80 -0.08 6.61
C SER A 109 15.10 1.40 6.83
N GLU A 110 16.37 1.77 6.71
CA GLU A 110 16.81 3.16 6.72
C GLU A 110 16.79 3.82 5.33
N GLN A 111 16.03 3.28 4.37
CA GLN A 111 15.97 3.78 3.00
C GLN A 111 15.39 5.21 2.91
N ILE A 112 16.28 6.20 2.82
CA ILE A 112 15.95 7.63 2.72
C ILE A 112 16.48 8.26 1.43
N VAL A 113 17.48 7.65 0.80
CA VAL A 113 18.04 8.09 -0.48
C VAL A 113 17.13 7.65 -1.64
N VAL A 114 16.79 8.59 -2.53
CA VAL A 114 15.75 8.40 -3.56
C VAL A 114 16.22 7.40 -4.63
N ARG A 115 15.87 6.12 -4.44
CA ARG A 115 16.07 5.03 -5.42
C ARG A 115 14.78 4.34 -5.83
N ARG A 116 13.82 4.30 -4.90
CA ARG A 116 12.48 3.71 -5.03
C ARG A 116 11.50 4.52 -4.18
N ASP A 117 10.24 4.11 -4.24
CA ASP A 117 9.10 4.74 -3.58
C ASP A 117 9.28 4.98 -2.07
N PRO A 118 9.92 4.10 -1.26
CA PRO A 118 10.06 4.35 0.18
C PRO A 118 10.74 5.68 0.53
N ALA A 119 11.87 5.94 -0.12
CA ALA A 119 12.58 7.21 0.04
C ALA A 119 11.77 8.39 -0.50
N SER A 120 10.94 8.19 -1.52
CA SER A 120 10.06 9.23 -2.06
C SER A 120 9.01 9.66 -1.02
N TYR A 121 8.34 8.69 -0.41
CA TYR A 121 7.40 8.94 0.68
C TYR A 121 8.07 9.53 1.92
N PHE A 122 9.27 9.05 2.29
CA PHE A 122 10.05 9.63 3.39
C PHE A 122 10.33 11.11 3.15
N ASN A 123 10.91 11.46 2.00
CA ASN A 123 11.28 12.84 1.70
C ASN A 123 10.05 13.76 1.56
N PHE A 124 8.93 13.22 1.10
CA PHE A 124 7.67 13.95 1.01
C PHE A 124 7.10 14.20 2.42
N ALA A 125 7.04 13.18 3.27
CA ALA A 125 6.61 13.32 4.66
C ALA A 125 7.52 14.28 5.45
N THR A 126 8.84 14.23 5.22
CA THR A 126 9.82 15.16 5.84
C THR A 126 9.53 16.60 5.43
N TRP A 127 9.22 16.86 4.16
CA TRP A 127 8.83 18.20 3.72
C TRP A 127 7.57 18.69 4.44
N LEU A 128 6.51 17.87 4.47
CA LEU A 128 5.26 18.21 5.13
C LEU A 128 5.44 18.43 6.64
N ALA A 129 6.26 17.62 7.31
CA ALA A 129 6.58 17.80 8.72
C ALA A 129 7.27 19.15 9.00
N GLY A 130 8.11 19.62 8.06
CA GLY A 130 8.80 20.91 8.16
C GLY A 130 7.91 22.12 7.85
N HIS A 131 7.10 22.02 6.80
CA HIS A 131 6.50 23.18 6.13
C HIS A 131 4.96 23.18 6.10
N GLY A 132 4.31 22.04 6.31
CA GLY A 132 2.85 21.93 6.40
C GLY A 132 2.07 22.33 5.14
N SER A 133 2.73 22.46 4.00
CA SER A 133 2.14 23.02 2.78
C SER A 133 2.77 22.47 1.50
N LEU A 134 1.97 22.56 0.43
CA LEU A 134 2.33 22.31 -0.95
C LEU A 134 1.73 23.42 -1.83
N PRO A 135 2.31 23.70 -3.02
CA PRO A 135 3.52 23.07 -3.60
C PRO A 135 4.81 23.48 -2.89
N ILE A 136 5.92 22.84 -3.27
CA ILE A 136 7.25 23.17 -2.77
C ILE A 136 7.81 24.33 -3.61
N HIS A 137 8.12 25.46 -2.98
CA HIS A 137 8.74 26.61 -3.63
C HIS A 137 10.27 26.55 -3.48
N PRO A 138 11.04 26.38 -4.57
CA PRO A 138 12.49 26.49 -4.51
C PRO A 138 12.92 27.91 -4.13
N ALA A 139 13.84 28.03 -3.18
CA ALA A 139 14.42 29.32 -2.82
C ALA A 139 15.45 29.74 -3.89
N LEU A 140 15.10 30.65 -4.79
CA LEU A 140 16.00 31.16 -5.85
C LEU A 140 17.06 32.14 -5.30
N GLY A 141 16.70 32.93 -4.30
CA GLY A 141 17.60 33.93 -3.69
C GLY A 141 18.96 33.36 -3.27
N PRO A 142 19.00 32.22 -2.54
CA PRO A 142 20.25 31.55 -2.18
C PRO A 142 21.16 31.10 -3.33
N PHE A 143 20.67 31.10 -4.58
CA PHE A 143 21.42 30.78 -5.80
C PHE A 143 21.80 32.03 -6.62
N GLY A 144 21.52 33.23 -6.10
CA GLY A 144 21.70 34.48 -6.85
C GLY A 144 20.70 34.67 -7.99
N GLY A 145 19.51 34.09 -7.87
CA GLY A 145 18.42 34.22 -8.84
C GLY A 145 18.25 33.02 -9.77
N ALA A 146 17.45 33.20 -10.82
CA ALA A 146 17.19 32.15 -11.81
C ALA A 146 18.40 31.93 -12.74
N ASP A 147 18.51 30.71 -13.27
CA ASP A 147 19.58 30.34 -14.19
C ASP A 147 19.14 29.24 -15.17
N PRO A 148 19.44 29.33 -16.48
CA PRO A 148 19.07 28.30 -17.45
C PRO A 148 19.69 26.91 -17.17
N ALA A 149 20.88 26.89 -16.57
CA ALA A 149 21.57 25.65 -16.22
C ALA A 149 21.12 25.10 -14.86
N LEU A 150 20.37 25.86 -14.05
CA LEU A 150 19.91 25.44 -12.73
C LEU A 150 18.53 24.77 -12.81
N SER A 151 18.40 23.63 -12.13
CA SER A 151 17.15 22.91 -11.95
C SER A 151 16.99 22.48 -10.50
N PHE A 152 15.76 22.40 -10.02
CA PHE A 152 15.43 21.98 -8.66
C PHE A 152 14.73 20.63 -8.61
N GLY A 153 14.30 20.14 -9.77
CA GLY A 153 13.62 18.85 -9.92
C GLY A 153 14.56 17.66 -9.80
N SER A 154 14.02 16.56 -9.29
CA SER A 154 14.65 15.25 -9.21
C SER A 154 13.59 14.16 -9.40
N PRO A 155 13.96 12.89 -9.60
CA PRO A 155 13.04 11.78 -9.39
C PRO A 155 12.26 11.95 -8.10
N ALA A 156 10.98 11.56 -8.13
CA ALA A 156 9.97 11.78 -7.10
C ALA A 156 9.55 13.24 -6.78
N PHE A 157 10.26 14.25 -7.28
CA PHE A 157 9.99 15.68 -7.02
C PHE A 157 10.14 16.48 -8.31
N TYR A 158 9.04 16.54 -9.08
CA TYR A 158 9.06 17.08 -10.43
C TYR A 158 8.87 18.60 -10.43
N GLN A 159 9.76 19.29 -11.14
CA GLN A 159 9.62 20.72 -11.36
C GLN A 159 8.64 20.98 -12.51
N ARG A 160 7.61 21.78 -12.25
CA ARG A 160 6.73 22.34 -13.28
C ARG A 160 6.62 23.84 -13.07
N GLY A 161 7.13 24.62 -14.02
CA GLY A 161 7.31 26.06 -13.83
C GLY A 161 8.26 26.37 -12.68
N GLY A 162 7.88 27.31 -11.81
CA GLY A 162 8.66 27.75 -10.66
C GLY A 162 8.47 26.93 -9.38
N VAL A 163 7.73 25.82 -9.41
CA VAL A 163 7.42 25.01 -8.22
C VAL A 163 7.76 23.53 -8.41
N LEU A 164 7.91 22.83 -7.30
CA LEU A 164 8.15 21.39 -7.26
C LEU A 164 6.93 20.68 -6.67
N TRP A 165 6.63 19.55 -7.29
CA TRP A 165 5.50 18.71 -6.95
C TRP A 165 5.99 17.29 -6.62
N PRO A 166 5.61 16.74 -5.46
CA PRO A 166 5.86 15.34 -5.14
C PRO A 166 5.17 14.39 -6.12
N GLN A 167 5.78 13.21 -6.32
CA GLN A 167 5.27 12.20 -7.26
C GLN A 167 4.06 11.43 -6.75
N PHE A 168 3.78 11.34 -5.45
CA PHE A 168 2.73 10.44 -4.95
C PHE A 168 1.55 11.21 -4.33
N MET A 169 0.48 10.49 -4.02
CA MET A 169 -0.64 11.02 -3.23
C MET A 169 -0.16 11.39 -1.81
N ALA A 170 -0.71 12.45 -1.23
CA ALA A 170 -0.31 12.95 0.09
C ALA A 170 -0.80 12.12 1.28
N GLY A 171 -1.68 11.13 1.09
CA GLY A 171 -2.28 10.36 2.20
C GLY A 171 -1.28 9.72 3.16
N THR A 172 -0.32 8.93 2.66
CA THR A 172 0.73 8.34 3.51
C THR A 172 1.66 9.39 4.12
N PRO A 173 2.16 10.39 3.37
CA PRO A 173 2.91 11.51 3.94
C PRO A 173 2.18 12.24 5.07
N MET A 174 0.87 12.50 4.94
CA MET A 174 0.06 13.12 5.99
C MET A 174 -0.03 12.26 7.24
N ILE A 175 -0.05 10.93 7.12
CA ILE A 175 -0.04 10.01 8.28
C ILE A 175 1.29 10.10 9.04
N LEU A 176 2.41 10.28 8.32
CA LEU A 176 3.75 10.24 8.89
C LEU A 176 4.26 11.60 9.40
N ALA A 177 3.81 12.69 8.79
CA ALA A 177 4.29 14.04 9.08
C ALA A 177 4.23 14.44 10.57
N PRO A 178 3.18 14.10 11.37
CA PRO A 178 3.17 14.40 12.80
C PRO A 178 4.31 13.73 13.55
N VAL A 179 4.63 12.47 13.21
CA VAL A 179 5.75 11.73 13.81
C VAL A 179 7.06 12.44 13.46
N GLY A 180 7.24 12.83 12.19
CA GLY A 180 8.40 13.56 11.72
C GLY A 180 8.59 14.90 12.44
N ARG A 181 7.51 15.59 12.78
CA ARG A 181 7.55 16.89 13.46
C ARG A 181 7.75 16.79 14.97
N LEU A 182 7.16 15.79 15.62
CA LEU A 182 7.25 15.60 17.08
C LEU A 182 8.53 14.87 17.51
N ALA A 183 8.99 13.89 16.73
CA ALA A 183 10.12 13.03 17.08
C ALA A 183 11.30 13.12 16.09
N GLY A 184 11.23 14.03 15.12
CA GLY A 184 12.23 14.20 14.06
C GLY A 184 11.98 13.29 12.85
N PRO A 185 12.54 13.63 11.67
CA PRO A 185 12.17 12.98 10.40
C PRO A 185 12.46 11.47 10.39
N TYR A 186 13.57 11.05 11.01
CA TYR A 186 13.97 9.65 11.04
C TYR A 186 13.05 8.76 11.89
N ALA A 187 12.32 9.32 12.85
CA ALA A 187 11.35 8.55 13.65
C ALA A 187 10.19 8.00 12.79
N MET A 188 9.92 8.61 11.63
CA MET A 188 8.92 8.13 10.68
C MET A 188 9.25 6.74 10.12
N LEU A 189 10.52 6.35 10.08
CA LEU A 189 10.95 5.02 9.63
C LEU A 189 10.37 3.91 10.54
N ALA A 190 10.29 4.18 11.85
CA ALA A 190 9.72 3.26 12.83
C ALA A 190 8.18 3.30 12.89
N ALA A 191 7.54 4.34 12.34
CA ALA A 191 6.07 4.44 12.30
C ALA A 191 5.44 3.42 11.34
N MET A 192 6.15 3.07 10.26
CA MET A 192 5.61 2.14 9.27
C MET A 192 5.43 0.70 9.78
N PRO A 193 6.38 0.12 10.55
CA PRO A 193 6.16 -1.13 11.28
C PRO A 193 4.87 -1.17 12.09
N VAL A 194 4.53 -0.07 12.77
CA VAL A 194 3.30 0.05 13.56
C VAL A 194 2.08 -0.01 12.66
N ILE A 195 2.04 0.77 11.56
CA ILE A 195 0.92 0.73 10.60
C ILE A 195 0.79 -0.65 9.96
N GLY A 196 1.91 -1.32 9.65
CA GLY A 196 1.93 -2.70 9.19
C GLY A 196 1.29 -3.68 10.18
N ALA A 197 1.62 -3.58 11.47
CA ALA A 197 0.99 -4.38 12.52
C ALA A 197 -0.52 -4.10 12.63
N LEU A 198 -0.93 -2.84 12.53
CA LEU A 198 -2.35 -2.48 12.49
C LEU A 198 -3.07 -3.06 11.26
N ALA A 199 -2.38 -3.24 10.14
CA ALA A 199 -2.91 -3.90 8.96
C ALA A 199 -3.12 -5.40 9.20
N VAL A 200 -2.15 -6.08 9.84
CA VAL A 200 -2.29 -7.48 10.28
C VAL A 200 -3.47 -7.64 11.24
N LEU A 201 -3.63 -6.74 12.21
CA LEU A 201 -4.74 -6.71 13.15
C LEU A 201 -6.09 -6.55 12.43
N SER A 202 -6.17 -5.61 11.49
CA SER A 202 -7.37 -5.34 10.70
C SER A 202 -7.76 -6.54 9.82
N PHE A 203 -6.77 -7.21 9.22
CA PHE A 203 -6.99 -8.44 8.46
C PHE A 203 -7.45 -9.62 9.34
N GLY A 204 -6.88 -9.77 10.54
CA GLY A 204 -7.34 -10.74 11.53
C GLY A 204 -8.81 -10.50 11.91
N GLY A 205 -9.22 -9.24 12.06
CA GLY A 205 -10.62 -8.86 12.28
C GLY A 205 -11.56 -9.18 11.12
N LEU A 206 -11.11 -9.01 9.88
CA LEU A 206 -11.88 -9.41 8.70
C LEU A 206 -12.01 -10.94 8.62
N THR A 207 -10.93 -11.67 8.91
CA THR A 207 -10.90 -13.13 9.01
C THR A 207 -11.90 -13.62 10.07
N ALA A 208 -11.93 -12.98 11.24
CA ALA A 208 -12.88 -13.30 12.31
C ALA A 208 -14.34 -13.20 11.84
N ARG A 209 -14.67 -12.17 11.06
CA ARG A 209 -16.03 -11.89 10.56
C ARG A 209 -16.49 -12.84 9.46
N LEU A 210 -15.57 -13.29 8.62
CA LEU A 210 -15.87 -14.03 7.38
C LEU A 210 -15.65 -15.54 7.50
N VAL A 211 -14.55 -15.95 8.14
CA VAL A 211 -14.16 -17.35 8.31
C VAL A 211 -14.59 -17.86 9.69
N GLY A 212 -14.37 -17.04 10.72
CA GLY A 212 -14.74 -17.30 12.10
C GLY A 212 -13.64 -16.88 13.07
N PRO A 213 -13.97 -16.52 14.32
CA PRO A 213 -13.04 -15.90 15.27
C PRO A 213 -11.82 -16.79 15.59
N ARG A 214 -12.01 -18.11 15.72
CA ARG A 214 -10.90 -19.04 16.00
C ARG A 214 -9.83 -19.08 14.91
N TRP A 215 -10.16 -18.68 13.68
CA TRP A 215 -9.23 -18.60 12.57
C TRP A 215 -8.51 -17.24 12.46
N ALA A 216 -8.91 -16.25 13.26
CA ALA A 216 -8.32 -14.91 13.19
C ALA A 216 -6.82 -14.87 13.51
N PRO A 217 -6.31 -15.56 14.56
CA PRO A 217 -4.86 -15.62 14.81
C PRO A 217 -4.11 -16.31 13.67
N ALA A 218 -4.66 -17.39 13.11
CA ALA A 218 -4.06 -18.09 11.98
C ALA A 218 -4.01 -17.21 10.73
N GLY A 219 -5.10 -16.49 10.41
CA GLY A 219 -5.12 -15.55 9.28
C GLY A 219 -4.13 -14.40 9.46
N ALA A 220 -4.07 -13.81 10.65
CA ALA A 220 -3.08 -12.80 10.98
C ALA A 220 -1.65 -13.33 10.84
N LEU A 221 -1.37 -14.55 11.33
CA LEU A 221 -0.06 -15.18 11.27
C LEU A 221 0.37 -15.44 9.82
N LEU A 222 -0.54 -16.00 9.01
CA LEU A 222 -0.25 -16.25 7.59
C LEU A 222 0.08 -14.96 6.86
N LEU A 223 -0.71 -13.90 7.04
CA LEU A 223 -0.42 -12.60 6.42
C LEU A 223 0.89 -11.99 6.94
N ALA A 224 1.14 -12.05 8.24
CA ALA A 224 2.35 -11.51 8.88
C ALA A 224 3.63 -12.17 8.35
N LEU A 225 3.56 -13.45 7.98
CA LEU A 225 4.70 -14.22 7.49
C LEU A 225 4.87 -14.18 5.96
N VAL A 226 3.95 -13.54 5.23
CA VAL A 226 4.11 -13.32 3.79
C VAL A 226 5.20 -12.26 3.55
N TRP A 227 6.23 -12.61 2.78
CA TRP A 227 7.35 -11.71 2.49
C TRP A 227 6.93 -10.30 2.04
N PRO A 228 6.03 -10.13 1.06
CA PRO A 228 5.49 -8.83 0.68
C PRO A 228 4.96 -8.00 1.85
N MET A 229 4.32 -8.62 2.85
CA MET A 229 3.81 -7.93 4.04
C MET A 229 4.95 -7.37 4.90
N MET A 230 5.97 -8.19 5.16
CA MET A 230 7.16 -7.77 5.93
C MET A 230 7.93 -6.69 5.19
N MET A 231 8.06 -6.79 3.87
CA MET A 231 8.73 -5.81 3.02
C MET A 231 8.03 -4.44 3.05
N ILE A 232 6.70 -4.40 2.89
CA ILE A 232 5.96 -3.13 2.95
C ILE A 232 5.86 -2.53 4.36
N SER A 233 6.05 -3.36 5.40
CA SER A 233 5.97 -2.90 6.79
C SER A 233 7.31 -2.37 7.31
N ARG A 234 8.44 -2.89 6.80
CA ARG A 234 9.78 -2.42 7.20
C ARG A 234 10.20 -1.11 6.53
N SER A 235 9.61 -0.76 5.40
CA SER A 235 9.95 0.42 4.59
C SER A 235 8.70 1.26 4.33
N ILE A 236 8.86 2.56 4.06
CA ILE A 236 7.72 3.48 3.95
C ILE A 236 6.91 3.27 2.66
N TYR A 237 5.93 2.38 2.70
CA TYR A 237 5.01 2.11 1.59
C TYR A 237 3.58 2.57 1.91
N SER A 238 2.84 2.98 0.88
CA SER A 238 1.41 3.34 0.98
C SER A 238 0.48 2.16 1.28
N GLU A 239 0.93 0.96 0.94
CA GLU A 239 0.15 -0.28 0.94
C GLU A 239 -0.32 -0.69 2.33
N THR A 240 0.45 -0.38 3.38
CA THR A 240 0.10 -0.72 4.76
C THR A 240 -1.15 0.05 5.21
N ALA A 241 -1.18 1.36 5.01
CA ALA A 241 -2.33 2.21 5.29
C ALA A 241 -3.53 1.85 4.40
N ALA A 242 -3.29 1.56 3.12
CA ALA A 242 -4.34 1.08 2.22
C ALA A 242 -4.95 -0.24 2.70
N LEU A 243 -4.14 -1.20 3.17
CA LEU A 243 -4.60 -2.48 3.69
C LEU A 243 -5.42 -2.32 4.98
N VAL A 244 -5.04 -1.41 5.88
CA VAL A 244 -5.86 -1.04 7.06
C VAL A 244 -7.23 -0.53 6.62
N LEU A 245 -7.27 0.42 5.68
CA LEU A 245 -8.50 1.04 5.18
C LEU A 245 -9.41 0.05 4.45
N VAL A 246 -8.85 -0.81 3.60
CA VAL A 246 -9.61 -1.85 2.88
C VAL A 246 -10.17 -2.90 3.85
N CYS A 247 -9.33 -3.48 4.71
CA CYS A 247 -9.77 -4.51 5.65
C CYS A 247 -10.79 -3.97 6.65
N GLY A 248 -10.52 -2.81 7.23
CA GLY A 248 -11.43 -2.15 8.17
C GLY A 248 -12.72 -1.66 7.50
N GLY A 249 -12.64 -1.12 6.28
CA GLY A 249 -13.80 -0.70 5.50
C GLY A 249 -14.73 -1.85 5.13
N LEU A 250 -14.17 -2.99 4.69
CA LEU A 250 -14.93 -4.22 4.47
C LEU A 250 -15.56 -4.75 5.75
N ALA A 251 -14.81 -4.76 6.87
CA ALA A 251 -15.32 -5.18 8.17
C ALA A 251 -16.49 -4.30 8.64
N LEU A 252 -16.37 -2.97 8.51
CA LEU A 252 -17.43 -2.00 8.82
C LEU A 252 -18.65 -2.20 7.91
N ALA A 253 -18.46 -2.43 6.60
CA ALA A 253 -19.57 -2.67 5.68
C ALA A 253 -20.34 -3.96 6.03
N ILE A 254 -19.64 -5.04 6.39
CA ILE A 254 -20.24 -6.29 6.86
C ILE A 254 -21.05 -6.04 8.13
N ASP A 255 -20.46 -5.38 9.13
CA ASP A 255 -21.11 -5.09 10.41
C ASP A 255 -22.33 -4.16 10.22
N ALA A 256 -22.23 -3.19 9.31
CA ALA A 256 -23.30 -2.26 8.98
C ALA A 256 -24.53 -2.96 8.40
N VAL A 257 -24.34 -3.91 7.49
CA VAL A 257 -25.42 -4.68 6.87
C VAL A 257 -26.06 -5.62 7.90
N ARG A 258 -25.25 -6.30 8.73
CA ARG A 258 -25.73 -7.19 9.79
C ARG A 258 -26.54 -6.45 10.84
N ALA A 259 -26.08 -5.28 11.28
CA ALA A 259 -26.74 -4.48 12.31
C ALA A 259 -27.72 -3.43 11.76
N ASN A 260 -27.87 -3.33 10.44
CA ASN A 260 -28.66 -2.32 9.73
C ASN A 260 -28.36 -0.87 10.19
N ARG A 261 -27.07 -0.51 10.31
CA ARG A 261 -26.61 0.80 10.81
C ARG A 261 -26.06 1.69 9.69
N ARG A 262 -26.70 2.84 9.46
CA ARG A 262 -26.28 3.82 8.43
C ARG A 262 -24.90 4.40 8.70
N LEU A 263 -24.61 4.78 9.95
CA LEU A 263 -23.32 5.38 10.31
C LEU A 263 -22.15 4.43 10.03
N THR A 264 -22.27 3.16 10.42
CA THR A 264 -21.24 2.16 10.14
C THR A 264 -21.06 1.94 8.64
N ALA A 265 -22.14 1.97 7.85
CA ALA A 265 -22.07 1.89 6.40
C ALA A 265 -21.36 3.12 5.80
N LEU A 266 -21.68 4.32 6.27
CA LEU A 266 -21.02 5.57 5.87
C LEU A 266 -19.51 5.53 6.16
N LEU A 267 -19.12 5.14 7.37
CA LEU A 267 -17.72 5.04 7.77
C LEU A 267 -16.99 3.94 7.00
N GLY A 268 -17.64 2.81 6.72
CA GLY A 268 -17.09 1.75 5.88
C GLY A 268 -16.85 2.20 4.44
N GLY A 269 -17.81 2.93 3.87
CA GLY A 269 -17.69 3.54 2.54
C GLY A 269 -16.58 4.57 2.49
N LEU A 270 -16.51 5.44 3.50
CA LEU A 270 -15.48 6.47 3.63
C LEU A 270 -14.08 5.86 3.76
N ALA A 271 -13.91 4.82 4.59
CA ALA A 271 -12.66 4.09 4.70
C ALA A 271 -12.22 3.49 3.36
N LEU A 272 -13.14 2.85 2.63
CA LEU A 272 -12.87 2.30 1.30
C LEU A 272 -12.52 3.41 0.31
N GLY A 273 -13.26 4.51 0.27
CA GLY A 273 -12.98 5.63 -0.64
C GLY A 273 -11.65 6.33 -0.37
N LEU A 274 -11.30 6.55 0.90
CA LEU A 274 -10.04 7.17 1.31
C LEU A 274 -8.80 6.34 0.96
N THR A 275 -8.95 5.09 0.53
CA THR A 275 -7.82 4.32 -0.03
C THR A 275 -7.18 5.04 -1.21
N ILE A 276 -7.97 5.79 -2.01
CA ILE A 276 -7.49 6.56 -3.17
C ILE A 276 -6.55 7.69 -2.76
N LEU A 277 -6.85 8.34 -1.62
CA LEU A 277 -6.01 9.41 -1.06
C LEU A 277 -4.64 8.89 -0.61
N VAL A 278 -4.54 7.62 -0.26
CA VAL A 278 -3.29 6.97 0.15
C VAL A 278 -2.60 6.33 -1.06
N ARG A 279 -3.38 5.81 -2.02
CA ARG A 279 -2.89 5.05 -3.17
C ARG A 279 -3.89 5.12 -4.33
N ILE A 280 -3.48 5.74 -5.45
CA ILE A 280 -4.37 5.96 -6.61
C ILE A 280 -4.98 4.68 -7.18
N ASP A 281 -4.28 3.54 -7.09
CA ASP A 281 -4.77 2.25 -7.54
C ASP A 281 -5.98 1.74 -6.74
N GLY A 282 -6.22 2.30 -5.55
CA GLY A 282 -7.42 2.04 -4.75
C GLY A 282 -8.71 2.29 -5.53
N LEU A 283 -8.68 3.15 -6.56
CA LEU A 283 -9.83 3.38 -7.45
C LEU A 283 -10.33 2.09 -8.09
N ARG A 284 -9.41 1.22 -8.51
CA ARG A 284 -9.74 -0.09 -9.07
C ARG A 284 -10.36 -1.00 -8.03
N ASP A 285 -9.82 -0.99 -6.82
CA ASP A 285 -10.20 -1.91 -5.75
C ASP A 285 -11.60 -1.61 -5.18
N VAL A 286 -12.05 -0.36 -5.27
CA VAL A 286 -13.36 0.07 -4.75
C VAL A 286 -14.52 0.00 -5.75
N LEU A 287 -14.27 -0.28 -7.03
CA LEU A 287 -15.35 -0.37 -8.04
C LEU A 287 -16.47 -1.34 -7.66
N PRO A 288 -16.20 -2.54 -7.11
CA PRO A 288 -17.27 -3.46 -6.69
C PRO A 288 -18.12 -2.90 -5.54
N VAL A 289 -17.62 -1.93 -4.77
CA VAL A 289 -18.37 -1.26 -3.69
C VAL A 289 -19.51 -0.43 -4.27
N VAL A 290 -19.33 0.20 -5.43
CA VAL A 290 -20.38 0.94 -6.15
C VAL A 290 -21.54 0.00 -6.49
N ALA A 291 -21.23 -1.12 -7.14
CA ALA A 291 -22.24 -2.12 -7.53
C ALA A 291 -22.96 -2.70 -6.31
N TYR A 292 -22.23 -3.00 -5.23
CA TYR A 292 -22.81 -3.51 -3.99
C TYR A 292 -23.72 -2.48 -3.29
N ALA A 293 -23.30 -1.22 -3.22
CA ALA A 293 -24.12 -0.15 -2.67
C ALA A 293 -25.41 0.04 -3.49
N GLY A 294 -25.31 -0.02 -4.83
CA GLY A 294 -26.46 -0.04 -5.73
C GLY A 294 -27.39 -1.21 -5.45
N LEU A 295 -26.88 -2.43 -5.29
CA LEU A 295 -27.68 -3.59 -4.91
C LEU A 295 -28.44 -3.35 -3.59
N LEU A 296 -27.79 -2.80 -2.57
CA LEU A 296 -28.46 -2.45 -1.31
C LEU A 296 -29.56 -1.39 -1.51
N VAL A 297 -29.34 -0.40 -2.38
CA VAL A 297 -30.35 0.61 -2.77
C VAL A 297 -31.54 -0.03 -3.50
N ALA A 298 -31.28 -0.99 -4.40
CA ALA A 298 -32.31 -1.75 -5.11
C ALA A 298 -33.16 -2.57 -4.14
N LEU A 299 -32.51 -3.18 -3.14
CA LEU A 299 -33.15 -3.94 -2.05
C LEU A 299 -33.77 -3.05 -0.95
N ARG A 300 -33.88 -1.74 -1.18
CA ARG A 300 -34.43 -0.75 -0.23
C ARG A 300 -33.74 -0.76 1.15
N ARG A 301 -32.47 -1.16 1.21
CA ARG A 301 -31.66 -1.15 2.42
C ARG A 301 -31.09 0.24 2.64
N ARG A 302 -31.38 0.82 3.80
CA ARG A 302 -30.90 2.15 4.23
C ARG A 302 -29.37 2.24 4.31
N THR A 303 -28.67 1.12 4.42
CA THR A 303 -27.20 1.05 4.42
C THR A 303 -26.59 1.32 3.04
N GLY A 304 -27.33 1.06 1.94
CA GLY A 304 -26.84 1.27 0.57
C GLY A 304 -26.47 2.73 0.27
N PRO A 305 -27.42 3.69 0.42
CA PRO A 305 -27.13 5.10 0.22
C PRO A 305 -26.01 5.62 1.13
N ALA A 306 -25.98 5.18 2.39
CA ALA A 306 -24.94 5.60 3.34
C ALA A 306 -23.55 5.09 2.93
N LEU A 307 -23.44 3.83 2.52
CA LEU A 307 -22.20 3.25 2.01
C LEU A 307 -21.70 4.01 0.76
N PHE A 308 -22.61 4.27 -0.18
CA PHE A 308 -22.30 5.02 -1.39
C PHE A 308 -21.86 6.46 -1.09
N ALA A 309 -22.57 7.16 -0.20
CA ALA A 309 -22.21 8.52 0.19
C ALA A 309 -20.81 8.59 0.80
N GLY A 310 -20.48 7.67 1.70
CA GLY A 310 -19.14 7.59 2.30
C GLY A 310 -18.07 7.33 1.25
N LEU A 311 -18.33 6.38 0.35
CA LEU A 311 -17.44 6.06 -0.77
C LEU A 311 -17.18 7.28 -1.65
N VAL A 312 -18.24 7.99 -2.08
CA VAL A 312 -18.12 9.18 -2.92
C VAL A 312 -17.32 10.29 -2.22
N VAL A 313 -17.53 10.53 -0.93
CA VAL A 313 -16.76 11.51 -0.17
C VAL A 313 -15.27 11.12 -0.12
N GLY A 314 -14.95 9.85 0.16
CA GLY A 314 -13.57 9.39 0.20
C GLY A 314 -12.88 9.41 -1.17
N VAL A 315 -13.58 8.98 -2.22
CA VAL A 315 -13.11 9.07 -3.61
C VAL A 315 -12.88 10.52 -3.99
N GLY A 316 -13.84 11.39 -3.69
CA GLY A 316 -13.76 12.83 -3.95
C GLY A 316 -12.57 13.47 -3.26
N ALA A 317 -12.28 13.11 -2.00
CA ALA A 317 -11.11 13.57 -1.27
C ALA A 317 -9.79 13.18 -1.98
N GLY A 318 -9.66 11.91 -2.40
CA GLY A 318 -8.47 11.45 -3.14
C GLY A 318 -8.34 12.10 -4.52
N VAL A 319 -9.44 12.28 -5.24
CA VAL A 319 -9.44 12.96 -6.55
C VAL A 319 -9.07 14.43 -6.40
N LEU A 320 -9.66 15.13 -5.42
CA LEU A 320 -9.38 16.53 -5.14
C LEU A 320 -7.90 16.75 -4.83
N GLU A 321 -7.33 15.91 -3.96
CA GLU A 321 -5.89 15.95 -3.65
C GLU A 321 -5.05 15.64 -4.89
N GLY A 322 -5.38 14.60 -5.65
CA GLY A 322 -4.62 14.23 -6.83
C GLY A 322 -4.55 15.35 -7.88
N TYR A 323 -5.66 16.06 -8.12
CA TYR A 323 -5.72 17.15 -9.09
C TYR A 323 -5.03 18.43 -8.61
N THR A 324 -5.08 18.72 -7.32
CA THR A 324 -4.57 19.98 -6.76
C THR A 324 -3.14 19.88 -6.26
N LEU A 325 -2.75 18.72 -5.71
CA LEU A 325 -1.49 18.54 -4.99
C LEU A 325 -0.53 17.51 -5.62
N SER A 326 -1.01 16.66 -6.54
CA SER A 326 -0.19 15.59 -7.16
C SER A 326 -0.33 15.53 -8.69
N GLN A 327 -0.50 16.68 -9.34
CA GLN A 327 -0.80 16.76 -10.78
C GLN A 327 0.24 16.05 -11.70
N PRO A 328 1.57 16.12 -11.46
CA PRO A 328 2.53 15.37 -12.27
C PRO A 328 2.36 13.86 -12.14
N TYR A 329 1.91 13.38 -10.98
CA TYR A 329 1.63 11.97 -10.78
C TYR A 329 0.51 11.49 -11.68
N LEU A 330 -0.61 12.21 -11.67
CA LEU A 330 -1.78 11.87 -12.50
C LEU A 330 -1.43 11.89 -13.99
N HIS A 331 -0.55 12.80 -14.40
CA HIS A 331 -0.04 12.81 -15.76
C HIS A 331 0.79 11.57 -16.08
N TYR A 332 1.70 11.16 -15.17
CA TYR A 332 2.50 9.95 -15.31
C TYR A 332 1.64 8.68 -15.40
N VAL A 333 0.61 8.54 -14.56
CA VAL A 333 -0.26 7.36 -14.55
C VAL A 333 -1.43 7.42 -15.54
N ARG A 334 -1.51 8.46 -16.37
CA ARG A 334 -2.65 8.74 -17.26
C ARG A 334 -3.04 7.55 -18.14
N ALA A 335 -2.06 6.83 -18.68
CA ALA A 335 -2.27 5.67 -19.55
C ALA A 335 -2.99 4.49 -18.87
N SER A 336 -2.97 4.44 -17.53
CA SER A 336 -3.71 3.46 -16.73
C SER A 336 -4.96 4.07 -16.11
N LEU A 337 -4.92 5.34 -15.72
CA LEU A 337 -6.01 6.03 -15.03
C LEU A 337 -7.21 6.31 -15.94
N VAL A 338 -6.98 6.75 -17.18
CA VAL A 338 -8.09 7.10 -18.10
C VAL A 338 -8.95 5.87 -18.43
N PRO A 339 -8.40 4.71 -18.84
CA PRO A 339 -9.20 3.49 -19.01
C PRO A 339 -9.95 3.09 -17.74
N LEU A 340 -9.34 3.26 -16.57
CA LEU A 340 -9.97 2.93 -15.30
C LEU A 340 -11.17 3.85 -14.98
N LEU A 341 -11.09 5.14 -15.34
CA LEU A 341 -12.22 6.07 -15.23
C LEU A 341 -13.38 5.68 -16.15
N TYR A 342 -13.09 5.26 -17.40
CA TYR A 342 -14.13 4.75 -18.30
C TYR A 342 -14.81 3.49 -17.75
N ILE A 343 -14.03 2.54 -17.22
CA ILE A 343 -14.56 1.34 -16.55
C ILE A 343 -15.41 1.76 -15.34
N GLY A 344 -14.94 2.71 -14.53
CA GLY A 344 -15.68 3.23 -13.39
C GLY A 344 -17.02 3.88 -13.78
N GLY A 345 -17.02 4.70 -14.83
CA GLY A 345 -18.24 5.28 -15.40
C GLY A 345 -19.21 4.22 -15.91
N ALA A 346 -18.70 3.22 -16.64
CA ALA A 346 -19.51 2.09 -17.11
C ALA A 346 -20.11 1.29 -15.95
N VAL A 347 -19.34 1.00 -14.90
CA VAL A 347 -19.83 0.32 -13.69
C VAL A 347 -20.91 1.15 -13.00
N LEU A 348 -20.74 2.48 -12.90
CA LEU A 348 -21.75 3.36 -12.31
C LEU A 348 -23.06 3.33 -13.10
N VAL A 349 -23.00 3.48 -14.43
CA VAL A 349 -24.18 3.44 -15.32
C VAL A 349 -24.84 2.08 -15.26
N ALA A 350 -24.08 0.98 -15.39
CA ALA A 350 -24.60 -0.38 -15.29
C ALA A 350 -25.27 -0.64 -13.92
N THR A 351 -24.68 -0.12 -12.85
CA THR A 351 -25.27 -0.21 -11.50
C THR A 351 -26.59 0.56 -11.42
N ALA A 352 -26.66 1.78 -11.95
CA ALA A 352 -27.89 2.57 -11.96
C ALA A 352 -29.01 1.87 -12.75
N VAL A 353 -28.70 1.34 -13.94
CA VAL A 353 -29.63 0.55 -14.75
C VAL A 353 -30.08 -0.70 -13.98
N ALA A 354 -29.14 -1.45 -13.38
CA ALA A 354 -29.45 -2.64 -12.59
C ALA A 354 -30.35 -2.32 -11.40
N VAL A 355 -30.17 -1.17 -10.73
CA VAL A 355 -31.06 -0.72 -9.65
C VAL A 355 -32.49 -0.53 -10.15
N VAL A 356 -32.68 0.14 -11.29
CA VAL A 356 -34.01 0.37 -11.88
C VAL A 356 -34.65 -0.95 -12.28
N VAL A 357 -33.91 -1.83 -12.96
CA VAL A 357 -34.40 -3.15 -13.40
C VAL A 357 -34.79 -4.02 -12.21
N VAL A 358 -33.93 -4.14 -11.19
CA VAL A 358 -34.22 -4.94 -9.99
C VAL A 358 -35.39 -4.38 -9.20
N ARG A 359 -35.58 -3.05 -9.19
CA ARG A 359 -36.74 -2.42 -8.54
C ARG A 359 -38.05 -2.68 -9.27
N ARG A 360 -38.03 -2.75 -10.61
CA ARG A 360 -39.22 -3.02 -11.43
C ARG A 360 -39.57 -4.49 -11.47
N TRP A 361 -38.58 -5.36 -11.67
CA TRP A 361 -38.80 -6.77 -12.04
C TRP A 361 -38.29 -7.77 -10.98
N GLY A 362 -37.70 -7.28 -9.89
CA GLY A 362 -37.12 -8.11 -8.84
C GLY A 362 -35.73 -8.66 -9.18
N LEU A 363 -35.14 -9.40 -8.25
CA LEU A 363 -33.86 -10.07 -8.49
C LEU A 363 -34.05 -11.29 -9.42
N PRO A 364 -33.15 -11.50 -10.40
CA PRO A 364 -33.21 -12.69 -11.25
C PRO A 364 -33.12 -13.97 -10.41
N ARG A 365 -33.87 -14.99 -10.84
CA ARG A 365 -33.84 -16.35 -10.29
C ARG A 365 -32.67 -17.12 -10.91
N LEU A 366 -31.50 -16.99 -10.28
CA LEU A 366 -30.24 -17.61 -10.74
C LEU A 366 -30.19 -19.13 -10.52
N ASP A 367 -31.08 -19.65 -9.67
CA ASP A 367 -31.28 -21.06 -9.34
C ASP A 367 -31.93 -21.87 -10.46
N ARG A 368 -32.64 -21.20 -11.39
CA ARG A 368 -33.21 -21.86 -12.57
C ARG A 368 -32.19 -22.26 -13.63
N PHE A 369 -30.97 -21.73 -13.54
CA PHE A 369 -29.88 -22.02 -14.46
C PHE A 369 -28.85 -22.91 -13.76
N ARG A 370 -28.14 -23.76 -14.50
CA ARG A 370 -26.98 -24.53 -13.98
C ARG A 370 -25.77 -23.65 -13.61
N LEU A 371 -25.94 -22.33 -13.53
CA LEU A 371 -24.91 -21.35 -13.17
C LEU A 371 -24.23 -21.65 -11.82
N PRO A 372 -24.95 -22.01 -10.73
CA PRO A 372 -24.29 -22.36 -9.47
C PRO A 372 -23.39 -23.59 -9.58
N ASP A 373 -23.73 -24.53 -10.47
CA ASP A 373 -22.95 -25.76 -10.67
C ASP A 373 -21.70 -25.50 -11.53
N LEU A 374 -21.77 -24.52 -12.44
CA LEU A 374 -20.63 -24.05 -13.23
C LEU A 374 -19.68 -23.11 -12.46
N ALA A 375 -20.07 -22.60 -11.29
CA ALA A 375 -19.29 -21.62 -10.54
C ALA A 375 -17.87 -22.09 -10.20
N LEU A 376 -17.74 -23.36 -9.77
CA LEU A 376 -16.44 -23.95 -9.47
C LEU A 376 -15.60 -24.09 -10.74
N ALA A 377 -16.18 -24.65 -11.81
CA ALA A 377 -15.51 -24.81 -13.10
C ALA A 377 -15.05 -23.47 -13.69
N ALA A 378 -15.86 -22.41 -13.58
CA ALA A 378 -15.51 -21.08 -14.06
C ALA A 378 -14.31 -20.49 -13.30
N VAL A 379 -14.30 -20.58 -11.96
CA VAL A 379 -13.16 -20.11 -11.16
C VAL A 379 -11.90 -20.91 -11.48
N PHE A 380 -12.01 -22.24 -11.61
CA PHE A 380 -10.90 -23.08 -12.05
C PHE A 380 -10.40 -22.70 -13.45
N ALA A 381 -11.28 -22.46 -14.41
CA ALA A 381 -10.90 -22.06 -15.76
C ALA A 381 -10.13 -20.73 -15.77
N VAL A 382 -10.57 -19.74 -14.99
CA VAL A 382 -9.86 -18.46 -14.85
C VAL A 382 -8.45 -18.66 -14.25
N MET A 383 -8.35 -19.44 -13.17
CA MET A 383 -7.05 -19.69 -12.51
C MET A 383 -6.13 -20.54 -13.39
N ALA A 384 -6.67 -21.54 -14.10
CA ALA A 384 -5.95 -22.36 -15.06
C ALA A 384 -5.45 -21.54 -16.25
N PHE A 385 -6.25 -20.59 -16.76
CA PHE A 385 -5.81 -19.64 -17.78
C PHE A 385 -4.61 -18.82 -17.30
N PHE A 386 -4.67 -18.24 -16.10
CA PHE A 386 -3.53 -17.47 -15.56
C PHE A 386 -2.31 -18.35 -15.25
N ALA A 387 -2.51 -19.62 -14.91
CA ALA A 387 -1.43 -20.59 -14.75
C ALA A 387 -0.79 -20.95 -16.09
N ALA A 388 -1.58 -21.10 -17.16
CA ALA A 388 -1.10 -21.40 -18.50
C ALA A 388 -0.56 -20.17 -19.25
N ARG A 389 -0.91 -18.95 -18.81
CA ARG A 389 -0.59 -17.69 -19.48
C ARG A 389 0.87 -17.55 -19.94
N PRO A 390 1.90 -17.94 -19.17
CA PRO A 390 3.29 -17.83 -19.62
C PRO A 390 3.60 -18.62 -20.89
N SER A 391 2.90 -19.73 -21.11
CA SER A 391 3.04 -20.57 -22.30
C SER A 391 2.21 -20.05 -23.48
N LEU A 392 1.20 -19.21 -23.22
CA LEU A 392 0.28 -18.67 -24.21
C LEU A 392 0.70 -17.28 -24.71
N GLN A 393 1.38 -16.49 -23.88
CA GLN A 393 1.67 -15.09 -24.16
C GLN A 393 2.97 -14.63 -23.48
N THR A 394 3.79 -13.86 -24.20
CA THR A 394 4.83 -13.01 -23.60
C THR A 394 4.38 -11.56 -23.63
N VAL A 395 4.31 -10.90 -22.47
CA VAL A 395 3.83 -9.51 -22.39
C VAL A 395 5.00 -8.55 -22.59
N ARG A 396 4.88 -7.65 -23.57
CA ARG A 396 5.88 -6.60 -23.87
C ARG A 396 5.27 -5.20 -23.77
N ARG A 397 6.10 -4.23 -23.43
CA ARG A 397 5.77 -2.80 -23.47
C ARG A 397 6.84 -2.07 -24.27
N VAL A 398 6.45 -1.57 -25.44
CA VAL A 398 7.30 -0.71 -26.26
C VAL A 398 7.36 0.68 -25.58
N PRO A 399 8.55 1.28 -25.42
CA PRO A 399 8.67 2.62 -24.87
C PRO A 399 8.02 3.67 -25.76
N HIS A 400 7.27 4.59 -25.14
CA HIS A 400 6.66 5.73 -25.84
C HIS A 400 7.04 7.08 -25.21
N ASN A 401 7.85 7.06 -24.14
CA ASN A 401 8.30 8.25 -23.41
C ASN A 401 9.62 7.95 -22.67
N PRO A 402 10.34 8.98 -22.18
CA PRO A 402 11.62 8.80 -21.51
C PRO A 402 11.59 7.92 -20.25
N ASP A 403 10.49 7.91 -19.50
CA ASP A 403 10.35 7.06 -18.31
C ASP A 403 10.25 5.57 -18.70
N ASP A 404 9.56 5.28 -19.81
CA ASP A 404 9.44 3.93 -20.34
C ASP A 404 10.79 3.44 -20.90
N GLU A 405 11.59 4.33 -21.51
CA GLU A 405 12.95 4.03 -21.95
C GLU A 405 13.87 3.73 -20.77
N ALA A 406 13.82 4.54 -19.71
CA ALA A 406 14.56 4.31 -18.48
C ALA A 406 14.18 2.97 -17.83
N ASN A 407 12.88 2.63 -17.84
CA ASN A 407 12.39 1.35 -17.35
C ASN A 407 12.90 0.17 -18.20
N ALA A 408 12.87 0.28 -19.54
CA ALA A 408 13.39 -0.74 -20.45
C ALA A 408 14.91 -0.95 -20.26
N SER A 409 15.67 0.13 -20.09
CA SER A 409 17.11 0.06 -19.78
C SER A 409 17.39 -0.60 -18.44
N PHE A 410 16.57 -0.33 -17.42
CA PHE A 410 16.66 -0.99 -16.13
C PHE A 410 16.38 -2.50 -16.24
N ILE A 411 15.34 -2.90 -16.99
CA ILE A 411 15.03 -4.32 -17.25
C ILE A 411 16.21 -5.00 -17.98
N ALA A 412 16.78 -4.35 -19.00
CA ALA A 412 17.93 -4.86 -19.74
C ALA A 412 19.14 -5.12 -18.82
N ALA A 413 19.45 -4.17 -17.94
CA ALA A 413 20.54 -4.30 -16.97
C ALA A 413 20.27 -5.46 -16.00
N LEU A 414 19.02 -5.60 -15.55
CA LEU A 414 18.63 -6.68 -14.66
C LEU A 414 18.72 -8.06 -15.35
N GLN A 415 18.25 -8.18 -16.59
CA GLN A 415 18.39 -9.40 -17.40
C GLN A 415 19.86 -9.80 -17.57
N LYS A 416 20.74 -8.84 -17.89
CA LYS A 416 22.18 -9.08 -17.99
C LYS A 416 22.75 -9.59 -16.67
N SER A 417 22.40 -8.97 -15.54
CA SER A 417 22.90 -9.37 -14.21
C SER A 417 22.41 -10.76 -13.79
N LEU A 418 21.17 -11.10 -14.16
CA LEU A 418 20.54 -12.39 -13.87
C LEU A 418 20.85 -13.47 -14.92
N ARG A 419 21.68 -13.16 -15.93
CA ARG A 419 22.01 -14.06 -17.06
C ARG A 419 20.77 -14.58 -17.80
N LEU A 420 19.76 -13.72 -17.94
CA LEU A 420 18.54 -14.00 -18.70
C LEU A 420 18.68 -13.54 -20.15
N PRO A 421 17.90 -14.11 -21.10
CA PRO A 421 17.84 -13.60 -22.46
C PRO A 421 17.48 -12.11 -22.50
N ALA A 422 18.16 -11.35 -23.37
CA ALA A 422 17.93 -9.93 -23.54
C ALA A 422 16.58 -9.69 -24.25
N ASP A 423 15.62 -9.16 -23.51
CA ASP A 423 14.32 -8.68 -24.01
C ASP A 423 13.89 -7.50 -23.11
N PRO A 424 14.44 -6.29 -23.33
CA PRO A 424 14.25 -5.15 -22.43
C PRO A 424 12.78 -4.69 -22.35
N TYR A 425 11.95 -5.11 -23.29
CA TYR A 425 10.54 -4.75 -23.36
C TYR A 425 9.64 -5.73 -22.60
N ARG A 426 10.15 -6.93 -22.27
CA ARG A 426 9.39 -7.96 -21.54
C ARG A 426 8.99 -7.47 -20.15
N GLN A 427 7.69 -7.50 -19.88
CA GLN A 427 7.10 -7.04 -18.61
C GLN A 427 6.93 -8.18 -17.60
N TYR A 428 7.21 -9.42 -17.96
CA TYR A 428 7.04 -10.64 -17.14
C TYR A 428 5.65 -10.77 -16.50
N SER A 429 4.67 -9.97 -16.92
CA SER A 429 3.33 -9.91 -16.33
C SER A 429 2.53 -11.17 -16.66
N GLU A 430 2.93 -11.92 -17.69
CA GLU A 430 2.43 -13.26 -17.95
C GLU A 430 2.64 -14.23 -16.75
N LEU A 431 3.66 -13.98 -15.91
CA LEU A 431 3.98 -14.76 -14.70
C LEU A 431 3.17 -14.32 -13.46
N SER A 432 2.18 -13.42 -13.60
CA SER A 432 1.52 -12.79 -12.46
C SER A 432 0.89 -13.76 -11.45
N LEU A 433 0.33 -14.90 -11.88
CA LEU A 433 -0.14 -15.93 -10.94
C LEU A 433 1.02 -16.71 -10.31
N HIS A 434 2.13 -16.88 -11.03
CA HIS A 434 3.35 -17.48 -10.46
C HIS A 434 3.95 -16.57 -9.40
N TRP A 435 3.88 -15.25 -9.57
CA TRP A 435 4.27 -14.31 -8.52
C TRP A 435 3.48 -14.52 -7.23
N VAL A 436 2.20 -14.88 -7.33
CA VAL A 436 1.39 -15.23 -6.16
C VAL A 436 1.87 -16.54 -5.54
N THR A 437 2.09 -17.58 -6.34
CA THR A 437 2.54 -18.89 -5.82
C THR A 437 3.92 -18.81 -5.17
N TRP A 438 4.79 -17.90 -5.60
CA TRP A 438 6.06 -17.62 -4.94
C TRP A 438 5.87 -17.24 -3.47
N TYR A 439 4.86 -16.45 -3.12
CA TYR A 439 4.75 -15.88 -1.76
C TYR A 439 3.86 -16.66 -0.80
N ILE A 440 2.84 -17.37 -1.30
CA ILE A 440 1.90 -18.15 -0.46
C ILE A 440 1.91 -19.66 -0.77
N GLY A 441 2.66 -20.09 -1.79
CA GLY A 441 2.73 -21.48 -2.23
C GLY A 441 1.57 -21.94 -3.10
N VAL A 442 1.81 -23.00 -3.89
CA VAL A 442 0.80 -23.68 -4.71
C VAL A 442 -0.38 -24.22 -3.86
N PRO A 443 -0.16 -24.84 -2.68
CA PRO A 443 -1.28 -25.35 -1.87
C PRO A 443 -2.27 -24.25 -1.49
N ALA A 444 -1.80 -23.04 -1.15
CA ALA A 444 -2.66 -21.92 -0.82
C ALA A 444 -3.49 -21.45 -2.01
N VAL A 445 -2.90 -21.38 -3.20
CA VAL A 445 -3.60 -20.99 -4.43
C VAL A 445 -4.67 -22.03 -4.81
N LEU A 446 -4.39 -23.33 -4.65
CA LEU A 446 -5.36 -24.39 -4.90
C LEU A 446 -6.54 -24.32 -3.91
N LEU A 447 -6.25 -24.21 -2.60
CA LEU A 447 -7.27 -24.05 -1.57
C LEU A 447 -8.10 -22.78 -1.78
N ALA A 448 -7.46 -21.68 -2.19
CA ALA A 448 -8.13 -20.43 -2.52
C ALA A 448 -9.05 -20.57 -3.74
N THR A 449 -8.61 -21.28 -4.77
CA THR A 449 -9.39 -21.53 -6.00
C THR A 449 -10.66 -22.35 -5.68
N ILE A 450 -10.51 -23.45 -4.94
CA ILE A 450 -11.64 -24.28 -4.50
C ILE A 450 -12.57 -23.49 -3.58
N GLY A 451 -11.99 -22.78 -2.60
CA GLY A 451 -12.73 -21.94 -1.66
C GLY A 451 -13.55 -20.86 -2.37
N ALA A 452 -12.94 -20.16 -3.34
CA ALA A 452 -13.61 -19.15 -4.14
C ALA A 452 -14.74 -19.72 -5.00
N GLY A 453 -14.56 -20.89 -5.63
CA GLY A 453 -15.61 -21.53 -6.43
C GLY A 453 -16.80 -21.99 -5.58
N LEU A 454 -16.55 -22.61 -4.42
CA LEU A 454 -17.60 -23.02 -3.49
C LEU A 454 -18.32 -21.83 -2.84
N LEU A 455 -17.60 -20.75 -2.54
CA LEU A 455 -18.18 -19.49 -2.08
C LEU A 455 -19.06 -18.86 -3.15
N LEU A 456 -18.60 -18.80 -4.41
CA LEU A 456 -19.38 -18.28 -5.53
C LEU A 456 -20.66 -19.07 -5.71
N ARG A 457 -20.59 -20.41 -5.69
CA ARG A 457 -21.78 -21.28 -5.70
C ARG A 457 -22.74 -20.92 -4.55
N LYS A 458 -22.24 -20.77 -3.33
CA LYS A 458 -23.06 -20.39 -2.16
C LYS A 458 -23.65 -18.97 -2.27
N LEU A 459 -22.95 -18.05 -2.91
CA LEU A 459 -23.42 -16.68 -3.16
C LEU A 459 -24.55 -16.67 -4.20
N LEU A 460 -24.40 -17.41 -5.30
CA LEU A 460 -25.43 -17.58 -6.33
C LEU A 460 -26.70 -18.23 -5.75
N LEU A 461 -26.52 -19.20 -4.84
CA LEU A 461 -27.61 -19.82 -4.06
C LEU A 461 -28.11 -18.96 -2.88
N ARG A 462 -27.58 -17.75 -2.70
CA ARG A 462 -27.93 -16.80 -1.62
C ARG A 462 -27.76 -17.34 -0.19
N ARG A 463 -26.89 -18.33 0.02
CA ARG A 463 -26.63 -18.98 1.32
C ARG A 463 -25.51 -18.33 2.16
N ARG A 464 -24.73 -17.40 1.59
CA ARG A 464 -23.61 -16.68 2.25
C ARG A 464 -23.46 -15.24 1.78
N THR A 465 -24.54 -14.46 1.81
CA THR A 465 -24.55 -13.06 1.33
C THR A 465 -23.61 -12.11 2.08
N ASP A 466 -23.12 -12.52 3.26
CA ASP A 466 -22.08 -11.82 4.01
C ASP A 466 -20.75 -11.72 3.25
N TRP A 467 -20.47 -12.68 2.38
CA TRP A 467 -19.28 -12.68 1.52
C TRP A 467 -19.43 -11.87 0.24
N LEU A 468 -20.62 -11.35 -0.10
CA LEU A 468 -20.87 -10.80 -1.43
C LEU A 468 -19.93 -9.63 -1.77
N LEU A 469 -19.82 -8.64 -0.88
CA LEU A 469 -18.92 -7.51 -1.09
C LEU A 469 -17.43 -7.90 -1.04
N PRO A 470 -16.93 -8.59 0.01
CA PRO A 470 -15.53 -9.04 0.06
C PRO A 470 -15.15 -9.91 -1.13
N TYR A 471 -16.00 -10.86 -1.53
CA TYR A 471 -15.75 -11.71 -2.68
C TYR A 471 -15.64 -10.88 -3.97
N ALA A 472 -16.55 -9.93 -4.19
CA ALA A 472 -16.53 -9.09 -5.37
C ALA A 472 -15.26 -8.23 -5.44
N VAL A 473 -14.84 -7.61 -4.33
CA VAL A 473 -13.57 -6.85 -4.24
C VAL A 473 -12.37 -7.75 -4.51
N ILE A 474 -12.28 -8.90 -3.82
CA ILE A 474 -11.14 -9.81 -3.97
C ILE A 474 -11.06 -10.37 -5.40
N ALA A 475 -12.16 -10.87 -5.95
CA ALA A 475 -12.19 -11.48 -7.28
C ALA A 475 -11.87 -10.45 -8.37
N TRP A 476 -12.52 -9.28 -8.33
CA TRP A 476 -12.27 -8.18 -9.27
C TRP A 476 -10.81 -7.73 -9.24
N THR A 477 -10.29 -7.41 -8.05
CA THR A 477 -8.92 -6.92 -7.92
C THR A 477 -7.91 -8.02 -8.28
N THR A 478 -8.19 -9.29 -7.96
CA THR A 478 -7.32 -10.40 -8.34
C THR A 478 -7.24 -10.53 -9.85
N VAL A 479 -8.37 -10.64 -10.56
CA VAL A 479 -8.37 -10.80 -12.02
C VAL A 479 -7.72 -9.60 -12.71
N THR A 480 -8.08 -8.38 -12.31
CA THR A 480 -7.53 -7.16 -12.94
C THR A 480 -6.03 -6.96 -12.64
N THR A 481 -5.56 -7.30 -11.43
CA THR A 481 -4.13 -7.25 -11.09
C THR A 481 -3.36 -8.33 -11.83
N LEU A 482 -3.85 -9.56 -11.89
CA LEU A 482 -3.18 -10.64 -12.61
C LEU A 482 -3.12 -10.37 -14.11
N TRP A 483 -4.16 -9.77 -14.68
CA TRP A 483 -4.19 -9.38 -16.09
C TRP A 483 -3.13 -8.32 -16.42
N ARG A 484 -3.12 -7.23 -15.65
CA ARG A 484 -2.19 -6.10 -15.83
C ARG A 484 -1.76 -5.52 -14.48
N PRO A 485 -0.65 -6.01 -13.89
CA PRO A 485 -0.13 -5.51 -12.61
C PRO A 485 0.25 -4.02 -12.64
N GLY A 486 0.67 -3.51 -13.80
CA GLY A 486 0.99 -2.09 -14.00
C GLY A 486 2.21 -1.62 -13.21
N ILE A 487 3.28 -2.43 -13.18
CA ILE A 487 4.51 -2.18 -12.43
C ILE A 487 5.71 -2.81 -13.16
N THR A 488 6.91 -2.24 -13.02
CA THR A 488 8.17 -2.91 -13.42
C THR A 488 8.26 -4.27 -12.71
N PRO A 489 8.57 -5.36 -13.42
CA PRO A 489 8.52 -6.73 -12.90
C PRO A 489 9.62 -7.11 -11.89
N ASP A 490 10.31 -6.14 -11.33
CA ASP A 490 11.39 -6.38 -10.37
C ASP A 490 10.84 -6.80 -9.00
N HIS A 491 11.10 -8.02 -8.59
CA HIS A 491 10.78 -8.52 -7.26
C HIS A 491 11.94 -8.25 -6.28
N PRO A 492 11.64 -7.84 -5.03
CA PRO A 492 10.32 -7.88 -4.41
C PRO A 492 9.42 -6.67 -4.70
N TRP A 493 9.92 -5.61 -5.33
CA TRP A 493 9.16 -4.37 -5.52
C TRP A 493 7.81 -4.56 -6.21
N ALA A 494 7.72 -5.40 -7.25
CA ALA A 494 6.49 -5.73 -7.97
C ALA A 494 5.40 -6.34 -7.08
N SER A 495 5.81 -7.09 -6.05
CA SER A 495 4.89 -7.83 -5.17
C SER A 495 3.98 -6.94 -4.31
N ARG A 496 4.33 -5.66 -4.15
CA ARG A 496 3.46 -4.67 -3.48
C ARG A 496 2.10 -4.49 -4.19
N ARG A 497 2.00 -4.83 -5.48
CA ARG A 497 0.72 -4.82 -6.21
C ARG A 497 -0.22 -5.94 -5.74
N LEU A 498 0.32 -6.97 -5.12
CA LEU A 498 -0.43 -8.14 -4.69
C LEU A 498 -0.91 -8.02 -3.22
N ILE A 499 -0.18 -7.28 -2.38
CA ILE A 499 -0.36 -7.36 -0.92
C ILE A 499 -1.58 -6.63 -0.35
N VAL A 500 -2.15 -5.65 -1.06
CA VAL A 500 -3.32 -4.90 -0.54
C VAL A 500 -4.61 -5.73 -0.59
N VAL A 501 -4.81 -6.52 -1.66
CA VAL A 501 -6.06 -7.29 -1.85
C VAL A 501 -5.81 -8.72 -2.32
N VAL A 502 -4.89 -8.95 -3.27
CA VAL A 502 -4.72 -10.27 -3.90
C VAL A 502 -4.23 -11.32 -2.91
N LEU A 503 -3.09 -11.11 -2.25
CA LEU A 503 -2.56 -12.07 -1.26
C LEU A 503 -3.49 -12.22 -0.05
N PRO A 504 -3.95 -11.14 0.62
CA PRO A 504 -4.88 -11.28 1.73
C PRO A 504 -6.20 -11.97 1.32
N GLY A 505 -6.72 -11.65 0.14
CA GLY A 505 -7.96 -12.21 -0.37
C GLY A 505 -7.87 -13.70 -0.70
N LEU A 506 -6.77 -14.14 -1.32
CA LEU A 506 -6.53 -15.56 -1.55
C LEU A 506 -6.30 -16.32 -0.24
N LEU A 507 -5.59 -15.74 0.72
CA LEU A 507 -5.48 -16.32 2.07
C LEU A 507 -6.85 -16.45 2.75
N LEU A 508 -7.75 -15.47 2.60
CA LEU A 508 -9.12 -15.56 3.11
C LEU A 508 -9.92 -16.70 2.47
N PHE A 509 -9.80 -16.90 1.15
CA PHE A 509 -10.46 -18.02 0.48
C PHE A 509 -9.88 -19.37 0.91
N ALA A 510 -8.56 -19.47 1.06
CA ALA A 510 -7.90 -20.68 1.56
C ALA A 510 -8.33 -21.01 3.00
N LEU A 511 -8.33 -20.03 3.90
CA LEU A 511 -8.79 -20.16 5.29
C LEU A 511 -10.27 -20.54 5.37
N TRP A 512 -11.11 -19.94 4.52
CA TRP A 512 -12.50 -20.33 4.43
C TRP A 512 -12.66 -21.79 4.01
N MET A 513 -11.86 -22.25 3.03
CA MET A 513 -11.88 -23.64 2.57
C MET A 513 -11.44 -24.61 3.68
N MET A 514 -10.38 -24.28 4.41
CA MET A 514 -9.93 -25.04 5.58
C MET A 514 -11.01 -25.10 6.67
N ALA A 515 -11.61 -23.97 7.02
CA ALA A 515 -12.68 -23.89 8.00
C ALA A 515 -13.95 -24.64 7.55
N TRP A 516 -14.21 -24.68 6.25
CA TRP A 516 -15.27 -25.51 5.67
C TRP A 516 -14.92 -27.00 5.80
N ALA A 517 -13.71 -27.42 5.46
CA ALA A 517 -13.25 -28.80 5.56
C ALA A 517 -13.34 -29.33 7.00
N VAL A 518 -12.85 -28.57 7.98
CA VAL A 518 -12.94 -28.92 9.41
C VAL A 518 -14.40 -29.09 9.86
N ARG A 519 -15.31 -28.24 9.40
CA ARG A 519 -16.76 -28.37 9.68
C ARG A 519 -17.39 -29.54 8.96
N SER A 520 -16.88 -29.93 7.79
CA SER A 520 -17.36 -31.09 7.04
C SER A 520 -16.92 -32.39 7.73
N VAL A 521 -15.65 -32.48 8.17
CA VAL A 521 -15.12 -33.61 8.97
C VAL A 521 -15.96 -33.83 10.23
N ARG A 522 -16.29 -32.77 10.98
CA ARG A 522 -17.16 -32.89 12.16
C ARG A 522 -18.57 -33.35 11.82
N ARG A 523 -19.13 -32.92 10.68
CA ARG A 523 -20.47 -33.31 10.22
C ARG A 523 -20.53 -34.78 9.77
N LEU A 524 -19.40 -35.36 9.37
CA LEU A 524 -19.28 -36.77 9.05
C LEU A 524 -19.13 -37.66 10.30
N GLY A 525 -19.18 -37.09 11.51
CA GLY A 525 -19.13 -37.84 12.78
C GLY A 525 -17.72 -38.05 13.34
N TYR A 526 -16.67 -37.56 12.67
CA TYR A 526 -15.31 -37.67 13.19
C TYR A 526 -15.09 -36.83 14.46
N GLY A 527 -14.34 -37.40 15.42
CA GLY A 527 -14.05 -36.78 16.71
C GLY A 527 -13.25 -35.46 16.65
N PRO A 528 -13.19 -34.71 17.76
CA PRO A 528 -12.51 -33.41 17.82
C PRO A 528 -11.02 -33.48 17.47
N GLN A 529 -10.35 -34.62 17.71
CA GLN A 529 -8.95 -34.85 17.38
C GLN A 529 -8.69 -34.80 15.87
N ILE A 530 -9.49 -35.51 15.08
CA ILE A 530 -9.36 -35.54 13.60
C ILE A 530 -9.70 -34.17 13.00
N ALA A 531 -10.74 -33.51 13.53
CA ALA A 531 -11.08 -32.16 13.11
C ALA A 531 -9.98 -31.13 13.46
N GLY A 532 -9.34 -31.29 14.62
CA GLY A 532 -8.17 -30.51 15.03
C GLY A 532 -6.97 -30.77 14.13
N GLY A 533 -6.65 -32.04 13.85
CA GLY A 533 -5.59 -32.45 12.92
C GLY A 533 -5.80 -31.88 11.52
N THR A 534 -7.03 -31.91 11.00
CA THR A 534 -7.38 -31.29 9.70
C THR A 534 -7.09 -29.78 9.70
N ALA A 535 -7.39 -29.08 10.79
CA ALA A 535 -7.10 -27.65 10.91
C ALA A 535 -5.59 -27.40 10.92
N VAL A 536 -4.83 -28.16 11.72
CA VAL A 536 -3.37 -28.04 11.82
C VAL A 536 -2.70 -28.34 10.49
N VAL A 537 -3.04 -29.46 9.85
CA VAL A 537 -2.50 -29.83 8.53
C VAL A 537 -2.83 -28.77 7.48
N GLY A 538 -4.08 -28.28 7.43
CA GLY A 538 -4.46 -27.21 6.53
C GLY A 538 -3.64 -25.94 6.71
N VAL A 539 -3.43 -25.51 7.96
CA VAL A 539 -2.60 -24.34 8.27
C VAL A 539 -1.14 -24.59 7.88
N LEU A 540 -0.58 -25.75 8.21
CA LEU A 540 0.80 -26.10 7.86
C LEU A 540 1.04 -26.16 6.35
N LEU A 541 0.07 -26.65 5.56
CA LEU A 541 0.15 -26.69 4.10
C LEU A 541 0.32 -25.29 3.46
N VAL A 542 -0.21 -24.25 4.09
CA VAL A 542 -0.06 -22.86 3.64
C VAL A 542 1.14 -22.18 4.31
N LEU A 543 1.33 -22.43 5.61
CA LEU A 543 2.37 -21.81 6.43
C LEU A 543 3.77 -22.20 5.96
N VAL A 544 4.02 -23.50 5.71
CA VAL A 544 5.36 -24.00 5.39
C VAL A 544 5.92 -23.37 4.10
N PRO A 545 5.23 -23.37 2.93
CA PRO A 545 5.75 -22.70 1.74
C PRO A 545 5.94 -21.19 1.91
N THR A 546 5.02 -20.54 2.63
CA THR A 546 5.07 -19.10 2.92
C THR A 546 6.32 -18.73 3.72
N VAL A 547 6.60 -19.51 4.77
CA VAL A 547 7.78 -19.32 5.62
C VAL A 547 9.05 -19.64 4.84
N LEU A 548 9.13 -20.77 4.12
CA LEU A 548 10.30 -21.17 3.34
C LEU A 548 10.73 -20.10 2.34
N THR A 549 9.78 -19.42 1.69
CA THR A 549 10.09 -18.34 0.75
C THR A 549 10.59 -17.08 1.47
N SER A 550 10.18 -16.89 2.73
CA SER A 550 10.47 -15.68 3.50
C SER A 550 11.70 -15.81 4.41
N THR A 551 12.14 -17.03 4.76
CA THR A 551 13.17 -17.29 5.78
C THR A 551 14.48 -16.56 5.52
N GLY A 552 14.95 -16.56 4.27
CA GLY A 552 16.24 -15.95 3.90
C GLY A 552 16.29 -14.43 4.07
N MET A 553 15.15 -13.79 4.32
CA MET A 553 15.04 -12.33 4.34
C MET A 553 14.24 -11.77 5.53
N MET A 554 13.47 -12.61 6.23
CA MET A 554 12.58 -12.25 7.34
C MET A 554 13.29 -11.49 8.46
N PHE A 555 14.52 -11.89 8.78
CA PHE A 555 15.33 -11.32 9.85
C PHE A 555 16.53 -10.52 9.34
N THR A 556 16.56 -10.15 8.06
CA THR A 556 17.67 -9.41 7.46
C THR A 556 17.33 -7.93 7.35
N PRO A 557 17.94 -7.05 8.17
CA PRO A 557 17.82 -5.62 7.99
C PRO A 557 18.41 -5.20 6.65
N THR A 558 17.73 -4.27 5.97
CA THR A 558 18.19 -3.72 4.69
C THR A 558 18.37 -2.21 4.79
N GLU A 559 19.24 -1.68 3.94
CA GLU A 559 19.51 -0.25 3.74
C GLU A 559 20.03 0.47 4.99
N GLN A 560 20.60 -0.28 5.95
CA GLN A 560 21.13 0.23 7.20
C GLN A 560 22.31 1.19 6.98
N GLY A 561 22.42 2.20 7.84
CA GLY A 561 23.51 3.17 7.87
C GLY A 561 23.25 4.43 7.06
N GLU A 562 22.19 4.49 6.24
CA GLU A 562 21.85 5.69 5.48
C GLU A 562 21.54 6.88 6.39
N VAL A 563 20.86 6.68 7.52
CA VAL A 563 20.50 7.77 8.45
C VAL A 563 21.75 8.38 9.08
N ALA A 564 22.68 7.54 9.55
CA ALA A 564 23.94 8.00 10.14
C ALA A 564 24.77 8.80 9.13
N GLN A 565 24.83 8.32 7.88
CA GLN A 565 25.55 9.00 6.80
C GLN A 565 24.87 10.29 6.36
N ALA A 566 23.53 10.34 6.31
CA ALA A 566 22.79 11.56 6.01
C ALA A 566 23.03 12.63 7.09
N ARG A 567 23.00 12.25 8.38
CA ARG A 567 23.36 13.17 9.48
C ARG A 567 24.79 13.69 9.35
N SER A 568 25.75 12.82 9.02
CA SER A 568 27.14 13.21 8.79
C SER A 568 27.30 14.20 7.62
N MET A 569 26.60 13.92 6.52
CA MET A 569 26.57 14.79 5.35
C MET A 569 25.94 16.15 5.67
N CYS A 570 24.79 16.20 6.35
CA CYS A 570 24.15 17.46 6.73
C CYS A 570 25.04 18.31 7.65
N ARG A 571 25.75 17.70 8.62
CA ARG A 571 26.74 18.40 9.45
C ARG A 571 27.90 18.96 8.63
N SER A 572 28.38 18.21 7.64
CA SER A 572 29.45 18.65 6.74
C SER A 572 29.05 19.82 5.83
N ILE A 573 27.79 19.82 5.37
CA ILE A 573 27.23 20.88 4.53
C ILE A 573 27.06 22.18 5.34
N GLY A 574 26.55 22.11 6.56
CA GLY A 574 26.39 23.27 7.44
C GLY A 574 25.29 24.27 7.01
N PRO A 575 24.89 25.20 7.90
CA PRO A 575 23.64 25.98 7.74
C PRO A 575 23.70 27.10 6.70
N ARG A 576 24.90 27.64 6.41
CA ARG A 576 25.10 28.73 5.44
C ARG A 576 25.31 28.25 3.99
N ALA A 577 25.24 26.95 3.74
CA ALA A 577 25.52 26.39 2.43
C ALA A 577 24.34 26.48 1.46
N THR A 578 24.63 26.81 0.21
CA THR A 578 23.75 26.51 -0.92
C THR A 578 24.38 25.36 -1.69
N VAL A 579 23.65 24.25 -1.80
CA VAL A 579 24.17 23.01 -2.37
C VAL A 579 23.89 22.95 -3.86
N LEU A 580 24.95 22.83 -4.64
CA LEU A 580 24.94 22.63 -6.08
C LEU A 580 25.38 21.20 -6.39
N ILE A 581 24.46 20.38 -6.88
CA ILE A 581 24.77 19.00 -7.24
C ILE A 581 25.12 18.97 -8.72
N ILE A 582 26.37 18.61 -9.02
CA ILE A 582 26.95 18.72 -10.35
C ILE A 582 27.01 17.38 -11.10
N GLU A 583 26.80 16.27 -10.39
CA GLU A 583 26.76 14.92 -10.97
C GLU A 583 25.34 14.37 -11.03
N ARG A 584 25.00 13.71 -12.14
CA ARG A 584 23.65 13.29 -12.51
C ARG A 584 22.99 12.36 -11.48
N VAL A 585 23.65 11.27 -11.08
CA VAL A 585 23.09 10.25 -10.18
C VAL A 585 22.94 10.77 -8.75
N THR A 586 23.90 11.58 -8.30
CA THR A 586 23.88 12.27 -7.01
C THR A 586 22.71 13.25 -6.97
N ALA A 587 22.52 14.01 -8.05
CA ALA A 587 21.38 14.93 -8.17
C ALA A 587 20.05 14.18 -8.12
N ASP A 588 19.95 13.06 -8.84
CA ASP A 588 18.72 12.25 -8.86
C ASP A 588 18.34 11.72 -7.47
N ARG A 589 19.35 11.39 -6.64
CA ARG A 589 19.17 10.69 -5.37
C ARG A 589 19.11 11.59 -4.13
N PHE A 590 19.83 12.71 -4.14
CA PHE A 590 20.09 13.53 -2.95
C PHE A 590 19.48 14.93 -3.00
N THR A 591 19.03 15.44 -4.15
CA THR A 591 18.51 16.83 -4.25
C THR A 591 17.43 17.10 -3.19
N GLN A 592 16.36 16.28 -3.16
CA GLN A 592 15.30 16.46 -2.18
C GLN A 592 15.74 16.08 -0.76
N LEU A 593 16.60 15.06 -0.59
CA LEU A 593 17.09 14.67 0.74
C LEU A 593 17.83 15.82 1.41
N VAL A 594 18.73 16.49 0.69
CA VAL A 594 19.45 17.67 1.20
C VAL A 594 18.46 18.78 1.53
N ARG A 595 17.49 19.05 0.63
CA ARG A 595 16.47 20.10 0.83
C ARG A 595 15.64 19.89 2.08
N GLY A 596 15.03 18.71 2.20
CA GLY A 596 14.07 18.39 3.26
C GLY A 596 14.74 18.00 4.58
N THR A 597 15.82 17.23 4.52
CA THR A 597 16.45 16.63 5.71
C THR A 597 17.57 17.48 6.27
N CYS A 598 18.43 18.06 5.42
CA CYS A 598 19.47 18.98 5.90
C CYS A 598 18.93 20.41 6.08
N GLY A 599 17.76 20.74 5.50
CA GLY A 599 17.12 22.05 5.64
C GLY A 599 17.87 23.17 4.94
N VAL A 600 18.66 22.86 3.91
CA VAL A 600 19.44 23.85 3.15
C VAL A 600 18.97 23.93 1.70
N PRO A 601 19.09 25.09 1.03
CA PRO A 601 18.79 25.21 -0.39
C PRO A 601 19.64 24.24 -1.22
N SER A 602 18.99 23.42 -2.04
CA SER A 602 19.65 22.48 -2.95
C SER A 602 19.07 22.54 -4.37
N GLY A 603 19.97 22.54 -5.34
CA GLY A 603 19.67 22.52 -6.76
C GLY A 603 20.69 21.69 -7.51
N ARG A 604 20.34 21.22 -8.70
CA ARG A 604 21.25 20.53 -9.61
C ARG A 604 21.61 21.43 -10.77
N ILE A 605 22.86 21.33 -11.20
CA ILE A 605 23.29 21.94 -12.46
C ILE A 605 23.04 20.92 -13.57
N ARG A 606 22.41 21.36 -14.67
CA ARG A 606 22.06 20.50 -15.79
C ARG A 606 23.33 19.98 -16.44
N VAL A 607 23.32 18.69 -16.73
CA VAL A 607 24.43 17.99 -17.38
C VAL A 607 24.18 17.98 -18.89
N ARG A 608 25.21 18.24 -19.69
CA ARG A 608 25.12 18.17 -21.17
C ARG A 608 24.87 16.71 -21.60
N PRO A 609 24.09 16.45 -22.67
CA PRO A 609 23.89 15.10 -23.19
C PRO A 609 25.23 14.38 -23.41
N GLY A 610 25.34 13.13 -22.97
CA GLY A 610 26.58 12.34 -23.06
C GLY A 610 27.57 12.52 -21.91
N SER A 611 27.37 13.49 -21.01
CA SER A 611 28.16 13.65 -19.78
C SER A 611 27.41 13.11 -18.55
N ASN A 612 28.14 12.81 -17.48
CA ASN A 612 27.58 12.57 -16.14
C ASN A 612 27.77 13.78 -15.19
N THR A 613 28.60 14.76 -15.56
CA THR A 613 28.93 15.94 -14.76
C THR A 613 28.62 17.24 -15.50
N ALA A 614 28.23 18.27 -14.76
CA ALA A 614 27.94 19.61 -15.27
C ALA A 614 29.20 20.26 -15.88
N ALA A 615 28.99 21.17 -16.83
CA ALA A 615 30.07 21.92 -17.44
C ALA A 615 30.70 22.89 -16.43
N SER A 616 32.04 22.98 -16.40
CA SER A 616 32.77 23.80 -15.43
C SER A 616 32.37 25.27 -15.46
N GLU A 617 32.15 25.82 -16.66
CA GLU A 617 31.64 27.18 -16.87
C GLU A 617 30.33 27.45 -16.11
N ASP A 618 29.39 26.51 -16.12
CA ASP A 618 28.11 26.64 -15.40
C ASP A 618 28.29 26.48 -13.89
N VAL A 619 29.20 25.60 -13.47
CA VAL A 619 29.51 25.38 -12.06
C VAL A 619 30.11 26.64 -11.45
N GLU A 620 31.13 27.23 -12.07
CA GLU A 620 31.81 28.44 -11.60
C GLU A 620 30.84 29.61 -11.54
N ARG A 621 30.18 29.91 -12.66
CA ARG A 621 29.22 31.01 -12.79
C ARG A 621 28.07 30.97 -11.77
N ILE A 622 27.48 29.79 -11.53
CA ILE A 622 26.42 29.65 -10.53
C ILE A 622 26.99 29.70 -9.11
N SER A 623 28.19 29.17 -8.89
CA SER A 623 28.82 29.21 -7.58
C SER A 623 29.21 30.65 -7.19
N GLU A 624 29.65 31.48 -8.13
CA GLU A 624 29.89 32.91 -7.92
C GLU A 624 28.61 33.65 -7.56
N LYS A 625 27.50 33.38 -8.27
CA LYS A 625 26.17 33.90 -7.93
C LYS A 625 25.76 33.55 -6.50
N VAL A 626 26.05 32.33 -6.03
CA VAL A 626 25.79 31.92 -4.65
C VAL A 626 26.62 32.73 -3.65
N VAL A 627 27.90 32.98 -3.96
CA VAL A 627 28.77 33.83 -3.13
C VAL A 627 28.26 35.27 -3.10
N ALA A 628 27.89 35.84 -4.25
CA ALA A 628 27.31 37.17 -4.36
C ALA A 628 26.00 37.31 -3.58
N ALA A 629 25.23 36.22 -3.44
CA ALA A 629 24.05 36.14 -2.59
C ALA A 629 24.36 35.97 -1.08
N GLY A 630 25.63 36.07 -0.67
CA GLY A 630 26.07 35.97 0.73
C GLY A 630 26.03 34.54 1.29
N ARG A 631 26.00 33.52 0.42
CA ARG A 631 25.92 32.10 0.79
C ARG A 631 27.24 31.39 0.45
N ARG A 632 27.45 30.23 1.08
CA ARG A 632 28.61 29.37 0.79
C ARG A 632 28.25 28.32 -0.26
N PRO A 633 28.82 28.35 -1.47
CA PRO A 633 28.58 27.27 -2.43
C PRO A 633 29.20 25.97 -1.92
N VAL A 634 28.45 24.88 -2.05
CA VAL A 634 28.90 23.52 -1.73
C VAL A 634 28.57 22.63 -2.92
N LEU A 635 29.60 22.04 -3.53
CA LEU A 635 29.44 21.15 -4.67
C LEU A 635 29.33 19.71 -4.20
N LEU A 636 28.39 18.95 -4.78
CA LEU A 636 28.28 17.50 -4.54
C LEU A 636 28.42 16.70 -5.84
N GLY A 637 29.20 15.62 -5.77
CA GLY A 637 29.41 14.66 -6.85
C GLY A 637 29.48 13.21 -6.35
N ALA A 638 29.50 12.24 -7.27
CA ALA A 638 29.53 10.83 -6.93
C ALA A 638 30.95 10.34 -6.57
N ASN A 639 31.97 10.96 -7.16
CA ASN A 639 33.38 10.61 -7.04
C ASN A 639 34.23 11.84 -6.65
N SER A 640 35.44 11.60 -6.15
CA SER A 640 36.38 12.67 -5.82
C SER A 640 36.72 13.53 -7.05
N VAL A 641 36.92 12.89 -8.20
CA VAL A 641 37.26 13.55 -9.47
C VAL A 641 36.18 14.51 -9.97
N ASP A 642 34.92 14.33 -9.56
CA ASP A 642 33.82 15.19 -10.00
C ASP A 642 33.93 16.58 -9.35
N VAL A 643 34.45 16.65 -8.12
CA VAL A 643 34.47 17.88 -7.30
C VAL A 643 35.87 18.44 -7.03
N ALA A 644 36.92 17.62 -7.21
CA ALA A 644 38.31 18.00 -7.00
C ALA A 644 38.78 19.22 -7.83
N PRO A 645 38.30 19.44 -9.08
CA PRO A 645 38.70 20.63 -9.85
C PRO A 645 38.34 21.96 -9.19
N TYR A 646 37.34 21.97 -8.30
CA TYR A 646 36.82 23.21 -7.70
C TYR A 646 37.35 23.44 -6.28
N GLY A 647 37.97 22.44 -5.64
CA GLY A 647 38.49 22.56 -4.27
C GLY A 647 38.80 21.22 -3.63
N THR A 648 39.12 21.22 -2.34
CA THR A 648 39.48 19.99 -1.62
C THR A 648 38.31 19.00 -1.55
N ALA A 649 38.42 17.90 -2.32
CA ALA A 649 37.43 16.85 -2.35
C ALA A 649 37.41 16.05 -1.04
N ARG A 650 36.26 16.01 -0.36
CA ARG A 650 36.04 15.23 0.86
C ARG A 650 34.83 14.32 0.73
N ARG A 651 34.98 13.05 1.07
CA ARG A 651 33.86 12.11 1.13
C ARG A 651 32.98 12.44 2.33
N VAL A 652 31.72 12.78 2.10
CA VAL A 652 30.78 13.23 3.15
C VAL A 652 29.63 12.25 3.39
N TYR A 653 29.42 11.33 2.47
CA TYR A 653 28.46 10.24 2.60
C TYR A 653 29.11 8.96 2.06
N HIS A 654 29.20 7.93 2.89
CA HIS A 654 29.65 6.60 2.47
C HIS A 654 28.86 5.53 3.22
N VAL A 655 28.00 4.82 2.50
CA VAL A 655 27.31 3.65 3.05
C VAL A 655 27.69 2.42 2.23
N SER A 656 28.03 1.34 2.91
CA SER A 656 28.15 -0.01 2.36
C SER A 656 27.17 -0.87 3.12
N THR A 657 26.07 -1.25 2.46
CA THR A 657 24.93 -1.90 3.10
C THR A 657 24.34 -2.98 2.20
N ARG A 658 23.26 -3.61 2.65
CA ARG A 658 22.53 -4.66 1.93
C ARG A 658 21.16 -4.16 1.54
N ARG A 659 20.76 -4.38 0.28
CA ARG A 659 19.40 -4.14 -0.20
C ARG A 659 18.74 -5.44 -0.59
N ASP A 660 17.43 -5.45 -0.72
CA ASP A 660 16.72 -6.60 -1.28
C ASP A 660 17.28 -6.94 -2.67
N SER A 661 17.52 -8.23 -2.93
CA SER A 661 17.89 -8.69 -4.26
C SER A 661 16.77 -8.43 -5.26
N SER A 662 17.16 -8.13 -6.50
CA SER A 662 16.23 -7.99 -7.61
C SER A 662 16.06 -9.32 -8.35
N SER A 663 14.84 -9.65 -8.75
CA SER A 663 14.52 -10.88 -9.49
C SER A 663 13.39 -10.65 -10.49
N LEU A 664 13.41 -11.37 -11.61
CA LEU A 664 12.39 -11.32 -12.67
C LEU A 664 11.57 -12.62 -12.82
N VAL A 665 12.13 -13.76 -12.38
CA VAL A 665 11.59 -15.11 -12.70
C VAL A 665 11.45 -16.02 -11.48
N ALA A 666 11.81 -15.55 -10.29
CA ALA A 666 11.67 -16.29 -9.04
C ALA A 666 11.44 -15.35 -7.85
N ALA A 667 11.07 -15.91 -6.69
CA ALA A 667 11.09 -15.18 -5.44
C ALA A 667 12.51 -14.69 -5.12
N PRO A 668 12.69 -13.48 -4.56
CA PRO A 668 13.99 -13.06 -4.05
C PRO A 668 14.42 -13.94 -2.87
N HIS A 669 15.64 -14.49 -2.93
CA HIS A 669 16.17 -15.41 -1.91
C HIS A 669 17.33 -14.84 -1.08
N GLY A 670 17.66 -13.55 -1.25
CA GLY A 670 18.76 -12.92 -0.52
C GLY A 670 18.86 -11.43 -0.75
N THR A 671 20.00 -10.86 -0.37
CA THR A 671 20.28 -9.42 -0.49
C THR A 671 21.45 -9.16 -1.43
N TRP A 672 21.45 -8.01 -2.08
CA TRP A 672 22.59 -7.51 -2.86
C TRP A 672 23.36 -6.45 -2.07
N SER A 673 24.66 -6.32 -2.35
CA SER A 673 25.46 -5.22 -1.81
C SER A 673 25.01 -3.90 -2.45
N LEU A 674 25.02 -2.85 -1.65
CA LEU A 674 24.75 -1.49 -2.07
C LEU A 674 25.83 -0.59 -1.49
N ALA A 675 26.58 0.07 -2.37
CA ALA A 675 27.51 1.12 -2.00
C ALA A 675 26.99 2.46 -2.55
N ILE A 676 26.98 3.49 -1.70
CA ILE A 676 26.66 4.86 -2.12
C ILE A 676 27.74 5.79 -1.58
N ASN A 677 28.28 6.62 -2.46
CA ASN A 677 29.27 7.63 -2.16
C ASN A 677 28.72 9.00 -2.55
N VAL A 678 29.01 10.01 -1.73
CA VAL A 678 28.90 11.42 -2.11
C VAL A 678 30.16 12.13 -1.65
N TRP A 679 30.76 12.85 -2.59
CA TRP A 679 31.90 13.71 -2.37
C TRP A 679 31.47 15.16 -2.41
N MET A 680 32.16 15.97 -1.61
CA MET A 680 31.89 17.38 -1.43
C MET A 680 33.16 18.18 -1.66
N ALA A 681 33.05 19.32 -2.33
CA ALA A 681 34.07 20.37 -2.32
C ALA A 681 33.43 21.73 -2.08
N VAL A 682 34.23 22.66 -1.56
CA VAL A 682 33.88 24.09 -1.47
C VAL A 682 34.72 24.79 -2.54
N PRO A 683 34.10 25.50 -3.50
CA PRO A 683 34.80 26.27 -4.51
C PRO A 683 35.82 27.23 -3.90
N VAL A 684 37.06 27.21 -4.41
CA VAL A 684 38.11 28.19 -4.10
C VAL A 684 38.30 29.04 -5.35
N TYR A 685 37.91 30.31 -5.30
CA TYR A 685 38.17 31.26 -6.39
C TYR A 685 39.55 31.85 -6.19
N ALA A 686 40.36 31.89 -7.24
CA ALA A 686 41.53 32.75 -7.25
C ALA A 686 41.02 34.19 -7.19
N GLY A 687 41.34 34.89 -6.10
CA GLY A 687 40.96 36.27 -5.88
C GLY A 687 41.65 37.24 -6.83
#